data_AF-A0A0F6A4W2-F1
#
_entry.id   AF-A0A0F6A4W2-F1
#
_cell.length_a   1.000
_cell.length_b   1.000
_cell.length_c   1.000
_cell.angle_alpha   90.00
_cell.angle_beta   90.00
_cell.angle_gamma   90.00
#
_symmetry.space_group_name_H-M   'P 1'
#
loop_
_entity.id
_entity.type
_entity.pdbx_description
1 polymer ?
#
loop_
_entity_poly.entity_id
_entity_poly.type
_entity_poly.pdbx_seq_one_letter_code
_entity_poly.pdbx_strand_id
1 'polypeptide(L)'
;MLKKLITTSMLLALGSVTLPLYAHTSSTNGVSSLQRIHKDYSLYFANEEQRVEYAQRYHGQIINTLHNALIVSLSEKEFLSARASGAVILEHGPALPVNRAANALVKTSQSTLTATQTTGIPNFPCYPTLEETHEIAEQLAKKYPNFVELKHIGQSWKKEQGIGGHDLTVLVIKNKKRNKNKKLPTMYMQGALHAREYTAGATTIKFAQHLLENRRTNPDIKWILNQREIHILLIANPDGRKYAELGKRWRKNTNTAYCATNEEQIGADLNRNFDFGWNSTPNSSDEQCANTYQGPVAASEPETQVIQNYINSIFEDNRGELDTDAAPLDTAGLFLDMHSYGGMIMWPWSHLRTPPPNSAGLSMLGHRLAAYSGYEAHQVGSRFHVGGSADGYAYGHLGVASFTYELGKEFFEHCGNFEGEIFPNTLKSLIYAAKVAKAPYKISGGPQILDYKLEGAGDVAVPPGTPINLTAGIYDDFFGYSSYAPLPPSQAVKNVKLIIKKQGEGVVQRLKLPAADGIYDSSREQLNYALDTSNWDDGRYTLILKAQDVTGQWGVKYAKYLTIDDDASAQNQAPVADFTPTCTYGTCHLDASKSTDDKPGLKYRWFIGSETSREEYSGEKIEYVHEMAGTYYVSLVVEDANDISAVKHAVLDLDGRYLPIPNFTYQCSGLTCEFDSSSASDPDGHIVERLWRFGIDAYYLPGNVKETFTFPAAGEYRVAFVARDNDGQYNETYQFITVN
;
A
#
# COMPACT_ATOMS: atom_id res chain seq x y z
N MET A 1 42.10 -56.13 26.25
CA MET A 1 43.42 -56.29 25.59
C MET A 1 43.47 -55.28 24.45
N LEU A 2 44.45 -54.42 24.23
CA LEU A 2 45.74 -54.11 24.84
C LEU A 2 46.05 -52.68 24.30
N LYS A 3 45.92 -51.62 25.12
CA LYS A 3 47.02 -50.75 25.59
C LYS A 3 48.30 -50.76 24.74
N LYS A 4 48.77 -49.57 24.33
CA LYS A 4 50.01 -48.88 24.80
C LYS A 4 50.38 -47.72 23.84
N LEU A 5 50.95 -46.58 24.22
CA LEU A 5 51.26 -45.87 25.49
C LEU A 5 52.13 -44.62 25.06
N ILE A 6 51.89 -43.40 25.58
CA ILE A 6 52.67 -42.67 26.62
C ILE A 6 53.86 -41.82 26.08
N THR A 7 53.75 -40.47 26.06
CA THR A 7 54.09 -39.40 27.07
C THR A 7 55.53 -38.89 26.95
N THR A 8 55.82 -37.58 27.13
CA THR A 8 56.21 -36.89 28.40
C THR A 8 56.48 -35.41 28.06
N SER A 9 56.44 -34.35 28.90
CA SER A 9 56.30 -34.05 30.34
C SER A 9 56.05 -32.52 30.49
N MET A 10 55.16 -32.00 31.37
CA MET A 10 55.31 -31.68 32.82
C MET A 10 56.19 -30.42 33.07
N LEU A 11 55.76 -29.32 33.72
CA LEU A 11 55.35 -29.02 35.12
C LEU A 11 54.67 -27.61 35.18
N LEU A 12 54.05 -27.07 36.24
CA LEU A 12 53.17 -27.48 37.37
C LEU A 12 53.04 -26.23 38.30
N ALA A 13 51.90 -26.13 39.01
CA ALA A 13 51.60 -25.34 40.25
C ALA A 13 50.63 -24.17 40.07
N LEU A 14 49.68 -23.85 40.95
CA LEU A 14 48.99 -24.46 42.11
C LEU A 14 47.91 -23.42 42.50
N GLY A 15 46.75 -23.83 43.04
CA GLY A 15 45.91 -22.92 43.84
C GLY A 15 44.42 -22.89 43.50
N SER A 16 43.65 -23.74 44.17
CA SER A 16 42.19 -23.72 44.27
C SER A 16 41.70 -22.64 45.24
N VAL A 17 40.75 -21.79 44.82
CA VAL A 17 39.86 -21.00 45.70
C VAL A 17 38.45 -20.97 45.09
N THR A 18 37.48 -21.51 45.82
CA THR A 18 36.04 -21.27 45.64
C THR A 18 35.64 -19.96 46.30
N LEU A 19 34.73 -19.18 45.68
CA LEU A 19 33.71 -18.25 46.25
C LEU A 19 33.21 -17.28 45.14
N PRO A 20 32.09 -16.54 45.29
CA PRO A 20 30.69 -16.93 45.13
C PRO A 20 29.99 -16.15 43.97
N LEU A 21 28.71 -16.42 43.72
CA LEU A 21 27.83 -15.55 42.93
C LEU A 21 27.94 -14.09 43.43
N TYR A 22 28.36 -13.19 42.54
CA TYR A 22 28.20 -11.75 42.73
C TYR A 22 27.28 -11.22 41.64
N ALA A 23 26.12 -10.75 42.09
CA ALA A 23 25.30 -9.82 41.33
C ALA A 23 26.16 -8.62 40.94
N HIS A 24 26.30 -8.38 39.64
CA HIS A 24 26.90 -7.14 39.15
C HIS A 24 25.86 -6.03 39.21
N THR A 25 25.85 -5.33 40.35
CA THR A 25 25.50 -3.92 40.41
C THR A 25 26.52 -3.16 39.55
N SER A 26 26.12 -2.71 38.36
CA SER A 26 26.93 -1.82 37.55
C SER A 26 27.00 -0.45 38.22
N SER A 27 28.17 -0.14 38.78
CA SER A 27 28.51 1.19 39.26
C SER A 27 28.50 2.18 38.11
N THR A 28 27.77 3.27 38.33
CA THR A 28 27.77 4.52 37.59
C THR A 28 29.20 5.03 37.33
N ASN A 29 29.62 4.97 36.07
CA ASN A 29 30.59 5.90 35.51
C ASN A 29 29.86 6.72 34.45
N GLY A 30 29.72 8.01 34.75
CA GLY A 30 29.00 8.98 33.94
C GLY A 30 29.60 9.13 32.56
N VAL A 31 29.02 8.45 31.59
CA VAL A 31 28.72 9.08 30.31
C VAL A 31 27.34 9.67 30.51
N SER A 32 27.22 11.00 30.38
CA SER A 32 25.92 11.65 30.36
C SER A 32 25.01 10.86 29.43
N SER A 33 23.89 10.37 29.94
CA SER A 33 22.74 10.07 29.11
C SER A 33 22.32 11.40 28.48
N LEU A 34 22.98 11.77 27.38
CA LEU A 34 22.32 12.57 26.37
C LEU A 34 21.17 11.66 25.93
N GLN A 35 20.03 11.81 26.61
CA GLN A 35 18.73 11.56 26.03
C GLN A 35 18.87 12.07 24.60
N ARG A 36 18.86 11.17 23.62
CA ARG A 36 18.88 11.59 22.22
C ARG A 36 17.51 12.20 21.98
N ILE A 37 17.38 13.49 22.29
CA ILE A 37 16.13 14.22 22.15
C ILE A 37 15.83 14.23 20.65
N HIS A 38 14.79 13.48 20.26
CA HIS A 38 14.18 13.65 18.96
C HIS A 38 13.51 15.02 18.92
N LYS A 39 13.69 15.73 17.81
CA LYS A 39 13.04 17.00 17.54
C LYS A 39 12.19 16.87 16.29
N ASP A 40 11.13 17.67 16.26
CA ASP A 40 10.22 17.69 15.12
C ASP A 40 10.69 18.72 14.10
N TYR A 41 10.79 18.27 12.85
CA TYR A 41 11.24 19.07 11.71
C TYR A 41 10.19 19.03 10.60
N SER A 42 10.04 20.15 9.90
CA SER A 42 9.37 20.18 8.60
C SER A 42 10.42 20.03 7.50
N LEU A 43 10.31 18.97 6.70
CA LEU A 43 11.11 18.77 5.50
C LEU A 43 10.27 19.15 4.29
N TYR A 44 10.78 20.03 3.46
CA TYR A 44 10.18 20.50 2.21
C TYR A 44 11.03 20.02 1.00
N PHE A 45 10.34 19.68 -0.09
CA PHE A 45 10.78 18.97 -1.31
C PHE A 45 10.32 19.58 -2.66
N ALA A 46 11.23 20.02 -3.52
CA ALA A 46 10.87 20.81 -4.72
C ALA A 46 9.93 20.12 -5.72
N ASN A 47 9.76 18.80 -5.59
CA ASN A 47 8.81 18.01 -6.36
C ASN A 47 8.35 16.77 -5.55
N GLU A 48 7.30 16.10 -6.06
CA GLU A 48 6.73 14.91 -5.44
C GLU A 48 7.73 13.74 -5.39
N GLU A 49 8.62 13.60 -6.39
CA GLU A 49 9.63 12.53 -6.43
C GLU A 49 10.58 12.61 -5.23
N GLN A 50 11.11 13.80 -4.93
CA GLN A 50 11.97 14.03 -3.77
C GLN A 50 11.21 13.85 -2.46
N ARG A 51 9.94 14.30 -2.38
CA ARG A 51 9.09 14.06 -1.19
C ARG A 51 8.93 12.57 -0.94
N VAL A 52 8.63 11.82 -1.99
CA VAL A 52 8.43 10.36 -1.94
C VAL A 52 9.72 9.68 -1.50
N GLU A 53 10.88 10.06 -2.06
CA GLU A 53 12.20 9.53 -1.64
C GLU A 53 12.43 9.69 -0.13
N TYR A 54 12.15 10.88 0.42
CA TYR A 54 12.34 11.16 1.85
C TYR A 54 11.27 10.56 2.74
N ALA A 55 10.02 10.53 2.29
CA ALA A 55 8.93 9.83 2.97
C ALA A 55 9.31 8.38 3.18
N GLN A 56 9.94 7.81 2.17
CA GLN A 56 10.37 6.45 2.21
C GLN A 56 11.70 6.26 2.96
N ARG A 57 12.61 7.24 3.01
CA ARG A 57 13.83 7.18 3.84
C ARG A 57 13.54 7.32 5.34
N TYR A 58 12.58 8.18 5.70
CA TYR A 58 12.26 8.57 7.07
C TYR A 58 10.87 8.08 7.52
N HIS A 59 10.32 7.05 6.87
CA HIS A 59 8.94 6.59 7.08
C HIS A 59 8.59 6.37 8.56
N GLY A 60 9.50 5.76 9.33
CA GLY A 60 9.30 5.51 10.77
C GLY A 60 9.32 6.77 11.64
N GLN A 61 9.93 7.85 11.15
CA GLN A 61 10.04 9.14 11.82
C GLN A 61 8.90 10.08 11.44
N ILE A 62 8.12 9.80 10.40
CA ILE A 62 7.02 10.68 9.96
C ILE A 62 5.96 10.76 11.05
N ILE A 63 5.65 11.98 11.45
CA ILE A 63 4.53 12.34 12.31
C ILE A 63 3.33 12.71 11.43
N ASN A 64 3.54 13.53 10.39
CA ASN A 64 2.49 14.03 9.53
C ASN A 64 2.99 14.20 8.09
N THR A 65 2.05 14.17 7.15
CA THR A 65 2.28 14.46 5.74
C THR A 65 1.48 15.69 5.34
N LEU A 66 2.10 16.51 4.51
CA LEU A 66 1.47 17.62 3.79
C LEU A 66 1.75 17.40 2.29
N HIS A 67 1.03 18.11 1.42
CA HIS A 67 1.17 17.99 -0.04
C HIS A 67 2.64 18.06 -0.49
N ASN A 68 3.39 19.03 0.04
CA ASN A 68 4.78 19.31 -0.33
C ASN A 68 5.76 19.19 0.86
N ALA A 69 5.36 18.57 1.98
CA ALA A 69 6.22 18.49 3.15
C ALA A 69 5.98 17.24 4.00
N LEU A 70 7.00 16.89 4.78
CA LEU A 70 6.93 15.84 5.80
C LEU A 70 7.25 16.45 7.15
N ILE A 71 6.39 16.20 8.13
CA ILE A 71 6.70 16.47 9.52
C ILE A 71 7.30 15.21 10.10
N VAL A 72 8.55 15.26 10.51
CA VAL A 72 9.33 14.10 10.98
C VAL A 72 9.94 14.37 12.34
N SER A 73 10.03 13.35 13.18
CA SER A 73 10.74 13.39 14.46
C SER A 73 12.11 12.75 14.32
N LEU A 74 13.16 13.56 14.17
CA LEU A 74 14.52 13.09 13.88
C LEU A 74 15.42 13.24 15.10
N SER A 75 16.30 12.25 15.30
CA SER A 75 17.50 12.40 16.13
C SER A 75 18.49 13.36 15.46
N GLU A 76 19.47 13.86 16.22
CA GLU A 76 20.52 14.73 15.67
C GLU A 76 21.25 14.09 14.47
N LYS A 77 21.57 12.80 14.55
CA LYS A 77 22.22 12.07 13.45
C LYS A 77 21.34 11.99 12.20
N GLU A 78 20.06 11.71 12.36
CA GLU A 78 19.11 11.63 11.25
C GLU A 78 18.86 13.01 10.63
N PHE A 79 18.78 14.05 11.45
CA PHE A 79 18.72 15.44 11.00
C PHE A 79 19.94 15.79 10.13
N LEU A 80 21.15 15.47 10.57
CA LEU A 80 22.38 15.70 9.79
C LEU A 80 22.39 14.92 8.47
N SER A 81 21.85 13.69 8.46
CA SER A 81 21.71 12.85 7.26
C SER A 81 20.67 13.38 6.28
N ALA A 82 19.50 13.80 6.77
CA ALA A 82 18.44 14.42 5.97
C ALA A 82 18.97 15.70 5.32
N ARG A 83 19.74 16.47 6.08
CA ARG A 83 20.41 17.68 5.62
C ARG A 83 21.42 17.42 4.51
N ALA A 84 22.31 16.45 4.68
CA ALA A 84 23.33 16.10 3.68
C ALA A 84 22.72 15.62 2.35
N SER A 85 21.46 15.18 2.38
CA SER A 85 20.74 14.67 1.21
C SER A 85 19.99 15.77 0.44
N GLY A 86 20.10 17.04 0.85
CA GLY A 86 19.56 18.19 0.11
C GLY A 86 18.13 18.63 0.44
N ALA A 87 17.49 18.09 1.48
CA ALA A 87 16.16 18.57 1.91
C ALA A 87 16.23 19.99 2.46
N VAL A 88 15.20 20.79 2.16
CA VAL A 88 14.96 22.06 2.85
C VAL A 88 14.35 21.71 4.21
N ILE A 89 15.11 21.93 5.29
CA ILE A 89 14.67 21.60 6.65
C ILE A 89 14.41 22.89 7.42
N LEU A 90 13.18 23.05 7.91
CA LEU A 90 12.82 24.10 8.86
C LEU A 90 12.66 23.46 10.25
N GLU A 91 13.40 23.96 11.24
CA GLU A 91 13.23 23.56 12.65
C GLU A 91 11.92 24.16 13.18
N HIS A 92 11.06 23.34 13.79
CA HIS A 92 9.93 23.87 14.53
C HIS A 92 10.44 24.54 15.81
N GLY A 93 10.48 25.87 15.82
CA GLY A 93 10.14 26.60 17.04
C GLY A 93 8.72 26.24 17.49
N PRO A 94 8.35 26.38 18.77
CA PRO A 94 7.08 25.91 19.32
C PRO A 94 5.92 26.36 18.43
N ALA A 95 5.26 25.38 17.80
CA ALA A 95 4.09 25.47 16.94
C ALA A 95 3.84 26.86 16.30
N LEU A 96 4.27 27.04 15.04
CA LEU A 96 3.49 27.94 14.18
C LEU A 96 2.06 27.38 14.15
N PRO A 97 1.05 28.20 14.45
CA PRO A 97 -0.31 27.73 14.57
C PRO A 97 -0.72 27.10 13.25
N VAL A 98 -1.14 25.83 13.34
CA VAL A 98 -1.88 25.13 12.28
C VAL A 98 -2.82 26.14 11.62
N ASN A 99 -2.62 26.28 10.32
CA ASN A 99 -3.24 27.22 9.42
C ASN A 99 -4.58 27.76 9.94
N ARG A 100 -4.62 29.05 10.30
CA ARG A 100 -5.87 29.74 10.61
C ARG A 100 -6.80 29.83 9.39
N ALA A 101 -6.36 29.45 8.19
CA ALA A 101 -7.25 29.27 7.03
C ALA A 101 -8.17 28.04 7.18
N ALA A 102 -7.70 26.94 7.79
CA ALA A 102 -8.57 25.84 8.20
C ALA A 102 -9.52 26.27 9.32
N ASN A 103 -9.12 27.25 10.15
CA ASN A 103 -9.98 27.82 11.19
C ASN A 103 -10.82 29.05 10.75
N ALA A 104 -10.59 29.63 9.58
CA ALA A 104 -11.38 30.74 9.05
C ALA A 104 -12.69 30.23 8.44
N LEU A 105 -12.70 28.98 7.96
CA LEU A 105 -13.93 28.22 7.69
C LEU A 105 -14.61 27.69 8.98
N VAL A 106 -13.94 27.75 10.13
CA VAL A 106 -14.46 27.29 11.43
C VAL A 106 -15.03 28.44 12.28
N LYS A 107 -14.60 29.70 12.09
CA LYS A 107 -15.05 30.83 12.94
C LYS A 107 -16.20 31.69 12.40
N THR A 108 -16.57 31.57 11.14
CA THR A 108 -17.85 32.13 10.63
C THR A 108 -18.98 31.10 10.58
N SER A 109 -18.73 29.89 11.08
CA SER A 109 -19.70 28.78 11.18
C SER A 109 -20.08 28.47 12.63
N GLN A 110 -19.97 29.46 13.54
CA GLN A 110 -20.64 29.41 14.85
C GLN A 110 -22.13 29.81 14.75
N SER A 111 -22.75 29.59 13.59
CA SER A 111 -24.20 29.41 13.49
C SER A 111 -24.47 27.92 13.29
N THR A 112 -24.95 27.26 14.35
CA THR A 112 -25.49 25.89 14.33
C THR A 112 -24.57 24.82 13.73
N LEU A 113 -23.78 24.17 14.60
CA LEU A 113 -23.42 22.76 14.41
C LEU A 113 -24.73 21.98 14.23
N THR A 114 -25.15 21.77 13.00
CA THR A 114 -26.07 20.69 12.69
C THR A 114 -25.32 19.40 12.97
N ALA A 115 -25.84 18.63 13.92
CA ALA A 115 -25.53 17.23 14.14
C ALA A 115 -25.97 16.42 12.90
N THR A 116 -25.18 16.45 11.82
CA THR A 116 -25.55 15.82 10.53
C THR A 116 -24.52 14.86 9.94
N GLN A 117 -23.38 14.60 10.59
CA GLN A 117 -22.56 13.44 10.23
C GLN A 117 -22.83 12.31 11.23
N THR A 118 -23.75 11.41 10.88
CA THR A 118 -24.14 10.26 11.72
C THR A 118 -23.32 9.00 11.45
N THR A 119 -22.38 9.04 10.48
CA THR A 119 -21.59 7.88 10.04
C THR A 119 -20.18 8.27 9.59
N GLY A 120 -19.20 7.40 9.86
CA GLY A 120 -17.79 7.51 9.46
C GLY A 120 -16.93 8.36 10.40
N ILE A 121 -15.60 8.30 10.19
CA ILE A 121 -14.63 9.12 10.91
C ILE A 121 -14.87 10.61 10.54
N PRO A 122 -14.84 11.56 11.50
CA PRO A 122 -15.03 12.98 11.21
C PRO A 122 -14.10 13.50 10.10
N ASN A 123 -14.64 14.25 9.14
CA ASN A 123 -13.98 14.71 7.90
C ASN A 123 -13.59 13.61 6.90
N PHE A 124 -13.79 12.34 7.24
CA PHE A 124 -13.37 11.16 6.47
C PHE A 124 -14.51 10.13 6.39
N PRO A 125 -15.72 10.51 5.90
CA PRO A 125 -16.95 9.70 5.99
C PRO A 125 -16.89 8.30 5.36
N CYS A 126 -16.01 8.09 4.39
CA CYS A 126 -15.82 6.80 3.72
C CYS A 126 -15.04 5.78 4.57
N TYR A 127 -14.40 6.22 5.65
CA TYR A 127 -13.71 5.37 6.60
C TYR A 127 -14.64 5.14 7.80
N PRO A 128 -15.03 3.89 8.07
CA PRO A 128 -15.79 3.59 9.29
C PRO A 128 -14.91 3.82 10.52
N THR A 129 -15.52 4.29 11.59
CA THR A 129 -14.94 4.24 12.94
C THR A 129 -14.73 2.79 13.38
N LEU A 130 -13.99 2.59 14.47
CA LEU A 130 -13.77 1.28 15.07
C LEU A 130 -15.10 0.60 15.41
N GLU A 131 -16.03 1.33 16.02
CA GLU A 131 -17.36 0.83 16.37
C GLU A 131 -18.15 0.44 15.13
N GLU A 132 -18.21 1.31 14.12
CA GLU A 132 -18.89 0.98 12.85
C GLU A 132 -18.24 -0.20 12.13
N THR A 133 -16.92 -0.35 12.21
CA THR A 133 -16.20 -1.50 11.63
C THR A 133 -16.66 -2.81 12.28
N HIS A 134 -16.81 -2.83 13.60
CA HIS A 134 -17.35 -3.98 14.32
C HIS A 134 -18.82 -4.22 14.01
N GLU A 135 -19.64 -3.17 13.95
CA GLU A 135 -21.06 -3.27 13.59
C GLU A 135 -21.25 -3.83 12.18
N ILE A 136 -20.47 -3.38 11.19
CA ILE A 136 -20.48 -3.92 9.83
C ILE A 136 -20.11 -5.41 9.87
N ALA A 137 -19.06 -5.79 10.61
CA ALA A 137 -18.64 -7.18 10.74
C ALA A 137 -19.74 -8.07 11.36
N GLU A 138 -20.44 -7.60 12.39
CA GLU A 138 -21.58 -8.29 13.00
C GLU A 138 -22.77 -8.40 12.03
N GLN A 139 -23.07 -7.33 11.29
CA GLN A 139 -24.12 -7.35 10.26
C GLN A 139 -23.78 -8.36 9.14
N LEU A 140 -22.52 -8.43 8.71
CA LEU A 140 -22.06 -9.43 7.74
C LEU A 140 -22.20 -10.85 8.29
N ALA A 141 -21.84 -11.08 9.56
CA ALA A 141 -22.02 -12.37 10.23
C ALA A 141 -23.49 -12.81 10.27
N LYS A 142 -24.39 -11.87 10.60
CA LYS A 142 -25.84 -12.09 10.64
C LYS A 142 -26.45 -12.31 9.26
N LYS A 143 -26.01 -11.55 8.25
CA LYS A 143 -26.51 -11.63 6.86
C LYS A 143 -25.99 -12.87 6.13
N TYR A 144 -24.78 -13.33 6.46
CA TYR A 144 -24.12 -14.45 5.79
C TYR A 144 -23.62 -15.53 6.78
N PRO A 145 -24.49 -16.14 7.61
CA PRO A 145 -24.07 -17.04 8.69
C PRO A 145 -23.38 -18.33 8.21
N ASN A 146 -23.69 -18.75 6.98
CA ASN A 146 -23.04 -19.90 6.31
C ASN A 146 -21.66 -19.57 5.72
N PHE A 147 -21.24 -18.30 5.77
CA PHE A 147 -19.99 -17.83 5.20
C PHE A 147 -19.07 -17.16 6.23
N VAL A 148 -19.63 -16.46 7.21
CA VAL A 148 -18.88 -15.57 8.10
C VAL A 148 -18.90 -16.09 9.53
N GLU A 149 -17.76 -16.08 10.18
CA GLU A 149 -17.57 -16.35 11.61
C GLU A 149 -16.72 -15.22 12.20
N LEU A 150 -17.13 -14.69 13.35
CA LEU A 150 -16.32 -13.73 14.12
C LEU A 150 -15.59 -14.49 15.22
N LYS A 151 -14.29 -14.22 15.34
CA LYS A 151 -13.43 -14.76 16.38
C LYS A 151 -12.80 -13.62 17.16
N HIS A 152 -13.03 -13.58 18.47
CA HIS A 152 -12.28 -12.72 19.37
C HIS A 152 -10.98 -13.46 19.72
N ILE A 153 -9.85 -12.90 19.32
CA ILE A 153 -8.54 -13.57 19.43
C ILE A 153 -7.75 -13.11 20.66
N GLY A 154 -8.17 -12.01 21.27
CA GLY A 154 -7.53 -11.45 22.46
C GLY A 154 -7.99 -10.02 22.74
N GLN A 155 -7.37 -9.41 23.73
CA GLN A 155 -7.70 -8.08 24.23
C GLN A 155 -6.59 -7.08 23.88
N SER A 156 -6.96 -5.82 23.66
CA SER A 156 -6.00 -4.72 23.62
C SER A 156 -5.43 -4.43 25.01
N TRP A 157 -4.35 -3.65 25.05
CA TRP A 157 -3.68 -3.30 26.30
C TRP A 157 -4.63 -2.65 27.31
N LYS A 158 -5.41 -1.64 26.94
CA LYS A 158 -6.35 -1.00 27.88
C LYS A 158 -7.35 -2.00 28.44
N LYS A 159 -7.79 -2.95 27.60
CA LYS A 159 -8.79 -3.95 27.98
C LYS A 159 -8.23 -4.99 28.93
N GLU A 160 -7.00 -5.43 28.71
CA GLU A 160 -6.28 -6.29 29.66
C GLU A 160 -6.04 -5.58 31.01
N GLN A 161 -5.77 -4.28 30.99
CA GLN A 161 -5.62 -3.47 32.21
C GLN A 161 -6.96 -3.14 32.90
N GLY A 162 -8.11 -3.46 32.29
CA GLY A 162 -9.43 -3.18 32.87
C GLY A 162 -9.83 -1.71 32.91
N ILE A 163 -9.22 -0.86 32.06
CA ILE A 163 -9.44 0.60 32.03
C ILE A 163 -10.22 1.09 30.80
N GLY A 164 -11.03 0.20 30.20
CA GLY A 164 -11.65 0.39 28.88
C GLY A 164 -10.89 -0.38 27.80
N GLY A 165 -11.11 -0.10 26.52
CA GLY A 165 -10.42 -0.79 25.41
C GLY A 165 -11.28 -1.83 24.69
N HIS A 166 -10.67 -2.61 23.80
CA HIS A 166 -11.38 -3.36 22.76
C HIS A 166 -10.83 -4.78 22.57
N ASP A 167 -11.66 -5.68 22.01
CA ASP A 167 -11.19 -7.01 21.59
C ASP A 167 -10.60 -6.95 20.17
N LEU A 168 -9.50 -7.66 19.95
CA LEU A 168 -9.02 -7.93 18.62
C LEU A 168 -9.92 -9.00 18.00
N THR A 169 -10.61 -8.63 16.92
CA THR A 169 -11.63 -9.46 16.28
C THR A 169 -11.23 -9.80 14.86
N VAL A 170 -11.22 -11.10 14.56
CA VAL A 170 -10.98 -11.64 13.22
C VAL A 170 -12.30 -12.07 12.59
N LEU A 171 -12.57 -11.58 11.40
CA LEU A 171 -13.66 -12.01 10.54
C LEU A 171 -13.13 -13.13 9.63
N VAL A 172 -13.66 -14.34 9.79
CA VAL A 172 -13.31 -15.52 8.99
C VAL A 172 -14.37 -15.77 7.92
N ILE A 173 -13.96 -15.77 6.65
CA ILE A 173 -14.81 -15.97 5.49
C ILE A 173 -14.49 -17.31 4.82
N LYS A 174 -15.47 -18.22 4.77
CA LYS A 174 -15.40 -19.49 4.05
C LYS A 174 -16.77 -20.05 3.75
N ASN A 175 -16.94 -20.82 2.68
CA ASN A 175 -18.18 -21.60 2.50
C ASN A 175 -18.26 -22.76 3.50
N LYS A 176 -18.85 -22.52 4.69
CA LYS A 176 -18.92 -23.48 5.80
C LYS A 176 -19.66 -24.76 5.41
N LYS A 177 -20.72 -24.64 4.58
CA LYS A 177 -21.50 -25.80 4.14
C LYS A 177 -20.67 -26.73 3.24
N ARG A 178 -19.91 -26.16 2.30
CA ARG A 178 -19.10 -26.93 1.35
C ARG A 178 -17.84 -27.52 1.99
N ASN A 179 -17.26 -26.78 2.94
CA ASN A 179 -15.94 -27.05 3.49
C ASN A 179 -15.98 -27.49 4.95
N LYS A 180 -17.10 -28.07 5.40
CA LYS A 180 -17.22 -28.65 6.73
C LYS A 180 -16.06 -29.62 6.98
N ASN A 181 -15.30 -29.36 8.06
CA ASN A 181 -14.14 -30.16 8.49
C ASN A 181 -12.97 -30.22 7.51
N LYS A 182 -12.87 -29.31 6.53
CA LYS A 182 -11.72 -29.25 5.61
C LYS A 182 -10.80 -28.10 5.99
N LYS A 183 -9.50 -28.38 6.13
CA LYS A 183 -8.46 -27.34 6.11
C LYS A 183 -8.31 -26.85 4.68
N LEU A 184 -8.50 -25.55 4.47
CA LEU A 184 -8.32 -24.90 3.19
C LEU A 184 -7.04 -24.07 3.23
N PRO A 185 -6.42 -23.78 2.08
CA PRO A 185 -5.38 -22.77 2.03
C PRO A 185 -5.89 -21.42 2.54
N THR A 186 -5.13 -20.86 3.48
CA THR A 186 -5.49 -19.66 4.21
C THR A 186 -4.90 -18.41 3.56
N MET A 187 -5.68 -17.34 3.51
CA MET A 187 -5.15 -15.99 3.35
C MET A 187 -5.48 -15.22 4.62
N TYR A 188 -4.46 -14.69 5.29
CA TYR A 188 -4.60 -13.80 6.42
C TYR A 188 -4.29 -12.37 5.98
N MET A 189 -5.10 -11.42 6.43
CA MET A 189 -4.90 -10.00 6.20
C MET A 189 -5.21 -9.24 7.50
N GLN A 190 -4.37 -8.27 7.83
CA GLN A 190 -4.63 -7.34 8.93
C GLN A 190 -4.44 -5.90 8.45
N GLY A 191 -5.06 -4.95 9.14
CA GLY A 191 -4.88 -3.53 8.86
C GLY A 191 -4.87 -2.70 10.14
N ALA A 192 -4.34 -1.49 10.02
CA ALA A 192 -4.24 -0.53 11.12
C ALA A 192 -3.47 -1.09 12.33
N LEU A 193 -2.34 -1.78 12.07
CA LEU A 193 -1.36 -2.09 13.11
C LEU A 193 -0.72 -0.79 13.64
N HIS A 194 -0.53 0.21 12.76
CA HIS A 194 -0.41 1.60 13.18
C HIS A 194 -1.77 2.30 13.12
N ALA A 195 -2.13 2.99 14.19
CA ALA A 195 -3.49 3.49 14.39
C ALA A 195 -3.93 4.59 13.41
N ARG A 196 -3.02 5.45 12.94
CA ARG A 196 -3.31 6.57 12.03
C ARG A 196 -3.58 6.16 10.58
N GLU A 197 -3.41 4.90 10.23
CA GLU A 197 -3.48 4.41 8.86
C GLU A 197 -4.92 4.04 8.52
N TYR A 198 -5.70 5.03 8.08
CA TYR A 198 -7.14 4.85 7.82
C TYR A 198 -7.40 3.91 6.65
N THR A 199 -6.68 4.11 5.56
CA THR A 199 -6.73 3.30 4.33
C THR A 199 -6.55 1.81 4.60
N ALA A 200 -5.57 1.45 5.43
CA ALA A 200 -5.34 0.07 5.82
C ALA A 200 -6.56 -0.56 6.51
N GLY A 201 -7.09 0.10 7.55
CA GLY A 201 -8.23 -0.43 8.31
C GLY A 201 -9.56 -0.43 7.54
N ALA A 202 -9.81 0.52 6.64
CA ALA A 202 -11.03 0.46 5.83
C ALA A 202 -10.94 -0.58 4.69
N THR A 203 -9.75 -0.81 4.14
CA THR A 203 -9.55 -1.80 3.07
C THR A 203 -9.90 -3.22 3.54
N THR A 204 -9.60 -3.57 4.79
CA THR A 204 -9.91 -4.90 5.36
C THR A 204 -11.42 -5.19 5.34
N ILE A 205 -12.24 -4.30 5.87
CA ILE A 205 -13.69 -4.50 5.95
C ILE A 205 -14.37 -4.36 4.57
N LYS A 206 -13.92 -3.42 3.71
CA LYS A 206 -14.45 -3.28 2.36
C LYS A 206 -14.15 -4.51 1.49
N PHE A 207 -12.97 -5.15 1.65
CA PHE A 207 -12.67 -6.41 0.98
C PHE A 207 -13.62 -7.55 1.42
N ALA A 208 -13.91 -7.64 2.73
CA ALA A 208 -14.87 -8.61 3.26
C ALA A 208 -16.27 -8.44 2.64
N GLN A 209 -16.77 -7.20 2.60
CA GLN A 209 -18.05 -6.85 1.97
C GLN A 209 -18.07 -7.26 0.50
N HIS A 210 -17.04 -6.88 -0.27
CA HIS A 210 -16.95 -7.18 -1.69
C HIS A 210 -17.04 -8.68 -1.98
N LEU A 211 -16.31 -9.52 -1.23
CA LEU A 211 -16.37 -10.99 -1.39
C LEU A 211 -17.77 -11.55 -1.11
N LEU A 212 -18.46 -11.07 -0.08
CA LEU A 212 -19.74 -11.61 0.35
C LEU A 212 -20.91 -11.16 -0.54
N GLU A 213 -20.88 -9.91 -0.97
CA GLU A 213 -21.90 -9.31 -1.84
C GLU A 213 -21.85 -9.92 -3.23
N ASN A 214 -20.65 -10.15 -3.77
CA ASN A 214 -20.45 -10.67 -5.12
C ASN A 214 -20.38 -12.20 -5.21
N ARG A 215 -20.58 -12.94 -4.11
CA ARG A 215 -20.46 -14.43 -4.06
C ARG A 215 -21.36 -15.19 -5.05
N ARG A 216 -22.44 -14.56 -5.53
CA ARG A 216 -23.42 -15.17 -6.45
C ARG A 216 -23.19 -14.76 -7.90
N THR A 217 -22.76 -13.52 -8.12
CA THR A 217 -22.65 -12.87 -9.43
C THR A 217 -21.25 -12.99 -10.00
N ASN A 218 -20.21 -13.07 -9.17
CA ASN A 218 -18.83 -13.21 -9.63
C ASN A 218 -18.34 -14.68 -9.46
N PRO A 219 -18.02 -15.40 -10.56
CA PRO A 219 -17.60 -16.80 -10.50
C PRO A 219 -16.21 -16.99 -9.88
N ASP A 220 -15.32 -16.02 -9.97
CA ASP A 220 -14.01 -16.06 -9.34
C ASP A 220 -14.13 -15.92 -7.82
N ILE A 221 -14.95 -15.00 -7.33
CA ILE A 221 -15.25 -14.86 -5.89
C ILE A 221 -15.94 -16.11 -5.37
N LYS A 222 -16.92 -16.66 -6.11
CA LYS A 222 -17.53 -17.95 -5.76
C LYS A 222 -16.48 -19.06 -5.69
N TRP A 223 -15.50 -19.08 -6.58
CA TRP A 223 -14.41 -20.06 -6.53
C TRP A 223 -13.51 -19.83 -5.30
N ILE A 224 -13.11 -18.59 -5.02
CA ILE A 224 -12.31 -18.22 -3.83
C ILE A 224 -13.00 -18.72 -2.56
N LEU A 225 -14.26 -18.34 -2.33
CA LEU A 225 -15.02 -18.71 -1.13
C LEU A 225 -15.22 -20.22 -0.98
N ASN A 226 -15.16 -20.96 -2.09
CA ASN A 226 -15.26 -22.42 -2.10
C ASN A 226 -13.93 -23.12 -1.88
N GLN A 227 -12.79 -22.45 -2.07
CA GLN A 227 -11.45 -23.06 -2.15
C GLN A 227 -10.43 -22.44 -1.18
N ARG A 228 -10.79 -21.35 -0.50
CA ARG A 228 -9.96 -20.60 0.43
C ARG A 228 -10.68 -20.39 1.76
N GLU A 229 -9.89 -20.18 2.79
CA GLU A 229 -10.32 -19.58 4.04
C GLU A 229 -9.65 -18.21 4.14
N ILE A 230 -10.44 -17.13 4.25
CA ILE A 230 -9.92 -15.76 4.33
C ILE A 230 -10.12 -15.27 5.77
N HIS A 231 -9.04 -14.87 6.43
CA HIS A 231 -9.04 -14.38 7.80
C HIS A 231 -8.66 -12.90 7.78
N ILE A 232 -9.51 -12.05 8.33
CA ILE A 232 -9.33 -10.60 8.31
C ILE A 232 -9.35 -10.07 9.74
N LEU A 233 -8.19 -9.67 10.27
CA LEU A 233 -8.14 -8.91 11.52
C LEU A 233 -8.55 -7.47 11.20
N LEU A 234 -9.69 -7.04 11.76
CA LEU A 234 -10.36 -5.80 11.35
C LEU A 234 -9.49 -4.56 11.63
N ILE A 235 -9.13 -4.35 12.90
CA ILE A 235 -8.25 -3.29 13.38
C ILE A 235 -7.27 -3.93 14.37
N ALA A 236 -5.98 -3.96 14.02
CA ALA A 236 -4.95 -4.62 14.83
C ALA A 236 -4.54 -3.79 16.07
N ASN A 237 -4.69 -2.47 16.03
CA ASN A 237 -4.41 -1.55 17.14
C ASN A 237 -5.66 -0.72 17.51
N PRO A 238 -6.67 -1.34 18.15
CA PRO A 238 -7.96 -0.68 18.36
C PRO A 238 -7.88 0.47 19.38
N ASP A 239 -7.05 0.36 20.42
CA ASP A 239 -6.93 1.44 21.41
C ASP A 239 -6.26 2.69 20.81
N GLY A 240 -5.21 2.51 20.01
CA GLY A 240 -4.58 3.60 19.29
C GLY A 240 -5.53 4.20 18.25
N ARG A 241 -6.35 3.37 17.59
CA ARG A 241 -7.33 3.82 16.59
C ARG A 241 -8.29 4.86 17.14
N LYS A 242 -8.75 4.72 18.39
CA LYS A 242 -9.59 5.74 19.04
C LYS A 242 -8.93 7.11 19.15
N TYR A 243 -7.61 7.19 19.34
CA TYR A 243 -6.90 8.48 19.28
C TYR A 243 -6.82 9.00 17.86
N ALA A 244 -6.58 8.12 16.90
CA ALA A 244 -6.50 8.51 15.51
C ALA A 244 -7.81 9.16 15.03
N GLU A 245 -8.96 8.55 15.33
CA GLU A 245 -10.30 9.02 14.98
C GLU A 245 -10.65 10.43 15.49
N LEU A 246 -9.93 10.93 16.49
CA LEU A 246 -10.01 12.32 16.96
C LEU A 246 -9.22 13.31 16.09
N GLY A 247 -8.67 12.84 14.97
CA GLY A 247 -7.79 13.60 14.09
C GLY A 247 -6.31 13.60 14.51
N LYS A 248 -5.90 12.80 15.51
CA LYS A 248 -4.49 12.72 15.94
C LYS A 248 -3.71 11.76 15.03
N ARG A 249 -2.47 12.08 14.68
CA ARG A 249 -1.59 11.18 13.91
C ARG A 249 -0.97 10.08 14.79
N TRP A 250 -1.79 9.42 15.61
CA TRP A 250 -1.37 8.39 16.56
C TRP A 250 -0.87 7.14 15.86
N ARG A 251 0.35 6.68 16.17
CA ARG A 251 0.96 5.50 15.52
C ARG A 251 0.88 4.25 16.40
N LYS A 252 1.43 4.35 17.61
CA LYS A 252 1.71 3.24 18.53
C LYS A 252 0.43 2.67 19.18
N ASN A 253 0.54 1.62 19.98
CA ASN A 253 -0.53 1.27 20.91
C ASN A 253 -0.64 2.34 22.02
N THR A 254 -1.33 2.06 23.13
CA THR A 254 -1.60 3.06 24.18
C THR A 254 -1.10 2.64 25.56
N ASN A 255 -0.09 1.78 25.60
CA ASN A 255 0.51 1.32 26.83
C ASN A 255 1.15 2.47 27.62
N THR A 256 0.51 2.88 28.72
CA THR A 256 0.90 4.05 29.52
C THR A 256 2.15 3.79 30.37
N ALA A 257 2.66 2.56 30.42
CA ALA A 257 3.92 2.25 31.09
C ALA A 257 5.15 2.81 30.36
N TYR A 258 4.99 3.23 29.09
CA TYR A 258 6.08 3.73 28.26
C TYR A 258 5.92 5.22 27.99
N CYS A 259 7.03 5.97 28.06
CA CYS A 259 7.04 7.42 27.91
C CYS A 259 6.09 8.13 28.89
N ALA A 260 6.09 7.72 30.17
CA ALA A 260 5.18 8.22 31.19
C ALA A 260 5.22 9.75 31.42
N THR A 261 6.25 10.44 30.93
CA THR A 261 6.39 11.91 31.01
C THR A 261 5.66 12.65 29.89
N ASN A 262 5.16 11.96 28.87
CA ASN A 262 4.45 12.58 27.75
C ASN A 262 3.30 11.68 27.26
N GLU A 263 2.07 12.05 27.64
CA GLU A 263 0.84 11.33 27.26
C GLU A 263 0.61 11.28 25.74
N GLU A 264 1.26 12.15 24.96
CA GLU A 264 1.16 12.15 23.49
C GLU A 264 2.13 11.17 22.81
N GLN A 265 3.02 10.52 23.57
CA GLN A 265 4.08 9.64 23.07
C GLN A 265 4.10 8.26 23.74
N ILE A 266 3.07 7.91 24.51
CA ILE A 266 2.98 6.60 25.17
C ILE A 266 2.85 5.43 24.17
N GLY A 267 3.06 4.22 24.66
CA GLY A 267 2.91 2.99 23.89
C GLY A 267 4.17 2.53 23.16
N ALA A 268 4.09 1.34 22.57
CA ALA A 268 5.11 0.74 21.71
C ALA A 268 4.61 0.65 20.26
N ASP A 269 5.56 0.69 19.33
CA ASP A 269 5.32 0.41 17.92
C ASP A 269 5.11 -1.09 17.74
N LEU A 270 3.86 -1.49 17.49
CA LEU A 270 3.50 -2.90 17.35
C LEU A 270 4.25 -3.58 16.20
N ASN A 271 4.58 -2.85 15.13
CA ASN A 271 5.34 -3.40 13.99
C ASN A 271 6.87 -3.33 14.19
N ARG A 272 7.31 -3.14 15.44
CA ARG A 272 8.69 -3.34 15.90
C ARG A 272 8.77 -4.36 17.04
N ASN A 273 7.62 -4.87 17.49
CA ASN A 273 7.50 -5.65 18.72
C ASN A 273 7.36 -7.15 18.48
N PHE A 274 7.16 -7.62 17.24
CA PHE A 274 7.14 -9.06 16.94
C PHE A 274 8.48 -9.70 17.27
N ASP A 275 8.48 -10.97 17.68
CA ASP A 275 9.68 -11.62 18.21
C ASP A 275 10.76 -11.93 17.16
N PHE A 276 10.37 -12.14 15.90
CA PHE A 276 11.29 -12.44 14.82
C PHE A 276 12.12 -11.22 14.41
N GLY A 277 13.44 -11.32 14.52
CA GLY A 277 14.35 -10.22 14.23
C GLY A 277 14.17 -9.04 15.19
N TRP A 278 13.57 -9.21 16.37
CA TRP A 278 13.43 -8.17 17.38
C TRP A 278 14.81 -7.66 17.85
N ASN A 279 14.93 -6.34 18.08
CA ASN A 279 16.16 -5.70 18.55
C ASN A 279 17.43 -6.07 17.76
N SER A 280 17.28 -6.32 16.45
CA SER A 280 18.39 -6.69 15.55
C SER A 280 18.89 -5.53 14.69
N THR A 281 18.22 -4.39 14.71
CA THR A 281 18.56 -3.21 13.88
C THR A 281 18.46 -1.92 14.70
N PRO A 282 19.28 -0.89 14.38
CA PRO A 282 19.24 0.39 15.09
C PRO A 282 18.01 1.25 14.76
N ASN A 283 17.18 0.89 13.77
CA ASN A 283 15.98 1.66 13.40
C ASN A 283 14.71 1.19 14.12
N SER A 284 14.84 0.16 14.96
CA SER A 284 13.86 -0.22 16.00
C SER A 284 14.39 0.32 17.32
N SER A 285 13.73 1.33 17.89
CA SER A 285 14.30 2.10 19.00
C SER A 285 14.05 1.45 20.36
N ASP A 286 15.00 1.54 21.28
CA ASP A 286 14.86 1.23 22.71
C ASP A 286 14.45 2.45 23.55
N GLU A 287 14.39 3.64 22.96
CA GLU A 287 13.93 4.87 23.60
C GLU A 287 12.40 4.90 23.69
N GLN A 288 11.83 4.86 24.90
CA GLN A 288 10.38 4.70 25.13
C GLN A 288 9.51 5.77 24.42
N CYS A 289 10.02 6.99 24.31
CA CYS A 289 9.29 8.10 23.68
C CYS A 289 9.43 8.14 22.14
N ALA A 290 10.25 7.26 21.54
CA ALA A 290 10.37 7.19 20.09
C ALA A 290 9.09 6.64 19.44
N ASN A 291 8.81 7.10 18.21
CA ASN A 291 7.71 6.59 17.38
C ASN A 291 7.92 5.12 16.97
N THR A 292 9.17 4.66 16.96
CA THR A 292 9.58 3.29 16.62
C THR A 292 10.01 2.50 17.85
N TYR A 293 9.57 2.89 19.06
CA TYR A 293 9.90 2.17 20.29
C TYR A 293 9.44 0.72 20.21
N GLN A 294 10.38 -0.22 20.29
CA GLN A 294 10.16 -1.64 20.02
C GLN A 294 9.60 -2.46 21.19
N GLY A 295 9.34 -1.79 22.33
CA GLY A 295 9.01 -2.46 23.59
C GLY A 295 10.26 -2.89 24.37
N PRO A 296 10.10 -3.25 25.66
CA PRO A 296 11.23 -3.64 26.52
C PRO A 296 11.76 -5.05 26.21
N VAL A 297 10.92 -5.92 25.63
CA VAL A 297 11.26 -7.28 25.19
C VAL A 297 10.44 -7.63 23.94
N ALA A 298 10.88 -8.66 23.21
CA ALA A 298 10.12 -9.25 22.13
C ALA A 298 8.71 -9.66 22.57
N ALA A 299 7.71 -9.36 21.75
CA ALA A 299 6.28 -9.59 21.98
C ALA A 299 5.78 -9.09 23.35
N SER A 300 6.29 -7.94 23.82
CA SER A 300 5.83 -7.35 25.09
C SER A 300 4.37 -6.91 25.06
N GLU A 301 3.85 -6.49 23.90
CA GLU A 301 2.51 -5.94 23.81
C GLU A 301 1.45 -7.04 23.64
N PRO A 302 0.31 -6.96 24.34
CA PRO A 302 -0.73 -7.98 24.25
C PRO A 302 -1.32 -8.10 22.85
N GLU A 303 -1.44 -6.98 22.12
CA GLU A 303 -1.87 -7.01 20.72
C GLU A 303 -0.93 -7.87 19.87
N THR A 304 0.39 -7.69 20.01
CA THR A 304 1.40 -8.47 19.30
C THR A 304 1.30 -9.96 19.66
N GLN A 305 1.21 -10.29 20.96
CA GLN A 305 1.12 -11.67 21.42
C GLN A 305 -0.09 -12.41 20.84
N VAL A 306 -1.26 -11.77 20.85
CA VAL A 306 -2.50 -12.42 20.37
C VAL A 306 -2.50 -12.57 18.84
N ILE A 307 -1.89 -11.62 18.12
CA ILE A 307 -1.71 -11.71 16.66
C ILE A 307 -0.78 -12.89 16.32
N GLN A 308 0.39 -12.97 16.94
CA GLN A 308 1.34 -14.07 16.73
C GLN A 308 0.71 -15.44 17.01
N ASN A 309 0.04 -15.57 18.17
CA ASN A 309 -0.66 -16.80 18.55
C ASN A 309 -1.73 -17.19 17.53
N TYR A 310 -2.46 -16.21 16.99
CA TYR A 310 -3.47 -16.47 15.98
C TYR A 310 -2.85 -16.93 14.66
N ILE A 311 -1.80 -16.27 14.18
CA ILE A 311 -1.06 -16.62 12.96
C ILE A 311 -0.54 -18.08 13.06
N ASN A 312 0.07 -18.44 14.19
CA ASN A 312 0.53 -19.82 14.45
C ASN A 312 -0.61 -20.85 14.46
N SER A 313 -1.82 -20.44 14.83
CA SER A 313 -2.97 -21.35 14.86
C SER A 313 -3.54 -21.67 13.48
N ILE A 314 -3.29 -20.84 12.47
CA ILE A 314 -3.91 -20.93 11.14
C ILE A 314 -2.93 -21.34 10.03
N PHE A 315 -1.63 -21.16 10.24
CA PHE A 315 -0.58 -21.56 9.31
C PHE A 315 0.25 -22.72 9.86
N GLU A 316 0.81 -23.52 8.95
CA GLU A 316 1.76 -24.58 9.28
C GLU A 316 3.17 -24.07 8.98
N ASP A 317 4.10 -24.31 9.91
CA ASP A 317 5.52 -24.17 9.62
C ASP A 317 5.96 -25.30 8.68
N ASN A 318 6.42 -24.92 7.49
CA ASN A 318 6.90 -25.85 6.46
C ASN A 318 8.36 -25.60 6.07
N ARG A 319 9.08 -24.69 6.75
CA ARG A 319 10.52 -24.47 6.46
C ARG A 319 11.38 -25.48 7.22
N GLY A 320 12.68 -25.49 6.92
CA GLY A 320 13.66 -26.23 7.70
C GLY A 320 14.03 -25.50 8.99
N GLU A 321 14.84 -26.15 9.83
CA GLU A 321 15.24 -25.66 11.15
C GLU A 321 16.08 -24.37 11.10
N LEU A 322 16.77 -24.10 9.98
CA LEU A 322 17.61 -22.92 9.82
C LEU A 322 16.82 -21.78 9.17
N ASP A 323 17.11 -20.53 9.56
CA ASP A 323 16.53 -19.34 8.91
C ASP A 323 16.96 -19.17 7.44
N THR A 324 17.96 -19.95 7.00
CA THR A 324 18.40 -20.05 5.60
C THR A 324 17.64 -21.09 4.80
N ASP A 325 16.81 -21.92 5.43
CA ASP A 325 16.06 -22.98 4.76
C ASP A 325 14.81 -22.41 4.09
N ALA A 326 14.69 -22.62 2.78
CA ALA A 326 13.50 -22.24 2.05
C ALA A 326 12.33 -23.16 2.37
N ALA A 327 11.14 -22.57 2.52
CA ALA A 327 9.91 -23.34 2.54
C ALA A 327 9.67 -24.00 1.16
N PRO A 328 9.03 -25.17 1.08
CA PRO A 328 8.62 -25.78 -0.18
C PRO A 328 7.85 -24.81 -1.09
N LEU A 329 8.03 -24.92 -2.41
CA LEU A 329 7.35 -24.03 -3.36
C LEU A 329 5.82 -24.22 -3.39
N ASP A 330 5.33 -25.34 -2.86
CA ASP A 330 3.91 -25.64 -2.69
C ASP A 330 3.38 -25.34 -1.28
N THR A 331 4.18 -24.71 -0.40
CA THR A 331 3.72 -24.17 0.88
C THR A 331 2.45 -23.34 0.68
N ALA A 332 1.39 -23.71 1.39
CA ALA A 332 0.11 -23.03 1.34
C ALA A 332 0.05 -21.94 2.41
N GLY A 333 -0.62 -20.83 2.07
CA GLY A 333 -0.77 -19.71 2.99
C GLY A 333 -0.25 -18.41 2.40
N LEU A 334 -0.96 -17.31 2.65
CA LEU A 334 -0.52 -15.96 2.32
C LEU A 334 -0.84 -15.03 3.48
N PHE A 335 0.15 -14.27 3.93
CA PHE A 335 0.02 -13.26 4.99
C PHE A 335 0.17 -11.86 4.37
N LEU A 336 -0.79 -10.98 4.61
CA LEU A 336 -0.76 -9.59 4.17
C LEU A 336 -0.89 -8.64 5.36
N ASP A 337 0.08 -7.75 5.53
CA ASP A 337 0.06 -6.67 6.51
C ASP A 337 -0.23 -5.35 5.81
N MET A 338 -1.40 -4.78 6.05
CA MET A 338 -1.83 -3.56 5.37
C MET A 338 -1.47 -2.34 6.22
N HIS A 339 -0.71 -1.46 5.60
CA HIS A 339 -0.25 -0.19 6.12
C HIS A 339 -0.64 0.97 5.20
N SER A 340 -0.43 2.20 5.65
CA SER A 340 -0.31 3.35 4.77
C SER A 340 0.77 4.30 5.31
N TYR A 341 1.54 4.98 4.47
CA TYR A 341 1.40 5.14 3.03
C TYR A 341 2.72 4.91 2.30
N GLY A 342 2.64 4.86 0.97
CA GLY A 342 3.83 4.93 0.13
C GLY A 342 3.70 4.30 -1.25
N GLY A 343 2.57 3.66 -1.55
CA GLY A 343 2.34 2.99 -2.83
C GLY A 343 3.30 1.83 -3.04
N MET A 344 3.47 0.95 -2.05
CA MET A 344 4.48 -0.12 -2.08
C MET A 344 3.86 -1.50 -1.77
N ILE A 345 4.39 -2.54 -2.43
CA ILE A 345 4.21 -3.95 -2.10
C ILE A 345 5.58 -4.51 -1.74
N MET A 346 5.74 -4.90 -0.48
CA MET A 346 7.04 -5.31 0.04
C MET A 346 7.04 -6.71 0.60
N TRP A 347 8.19 -7.37 0.58
CA TRP A 347 8.39 -8.71 1.15
C TRP A 347 9.63 -8.77 2.06
N PRO A 348 9.69 -9.75 2.98
CA PRO A 348 10.85 -9.99 3.84
C PRO A 348 12.18 -10.12 3.07
N TRP A 349 13.33 -9.95 3.71
CA TRP A 349 13.49 -9.55 5.11
C TRP A 349 13.45 -8.04 5.28
N SER A 350 12.94 -7.61 6.43
CA SER A 350 13.00 -6.22 6.91
C SER A 350 14.28 -5.96 7.71
N HIS A 351 14.68 -6.94 8.53
CA HIS A 351 15.82 -6.82 9.44
C HIS A 351 17.17 -7.18 8.81
N LEU A 352 17.16 -7.77 7.61
CA LEU A 352 18.36 -8.09 6.82
C LEU A 352 18.22 -7.52 5.41
N ARG A 353 19.36 -7.11 4.84
CA ARG A 353 19.42 -6.67 3.43
C ARG A 353 19.65 -7.81 2.45
N THR A 354 20.02 -8.98 2.95
CA THR A 354 20.18 -10.17 2.12
C THR A 354 18.80 -10.69 1.67
N PRO A 355 18.68 -11.27 0.48
CA PRO A 355 17.44 -11.90 0.06
C PRO A 355 17.00 -13.03 1.00
N PRO A 356 15.69 -13.22 1.23
CA PRO A 356 15.18 -14.38 1.95
C PRO A 356 15.37 -15.68 1.14
N PRO A 357 15.34 -16.85 1.79
CA PRO A 357 15.48 -18.14 1.10
C PRO A 357 14.51 -18.36 -0.07
N ASN A 358 13.25 -17.91 0.06
CA ASN A 358 12.22 -17.98 -0.99
C ASN A 358 12.18 -16.73 -1.90
N SER A 359 13.25 -15.93 -1.96
CA SER A 359 13.30 -14.63 -2.65
C SER A 359 12.77 -14.65 -4.08
N ALA A 360 13.08 -15.67 -4.89
CA ALA A 360 12.57 -15.76 -6.26
C ALA A 360 11.03 -15.84 -6.31
N GLY A 361 10.42 -16.65 -5.43
CA GLY A 361 8.96 -16.78 -5.35
C GLY A 361 8.29 -15.56 -4.71
N LEU A 362 8.93 -14.94 -3.71
CA LEU A 362 8.45 -13.71 -3.08
C LEU A 362 8.51 -12.52 -4.06
N SER A 363 9.61 -12.36 -4.79
CA SER A 363 9.76 -11.32 -5.82
C SER A 363 8.74 -11.53 -6.95
N MET A 364 8.63 -12.75 -7.49
CA MET A 364 7.63 -13.08 -8.51
C MET A 364 6.21 -12.68 -8.08
N LEU A 365 5.80 -13.10 -6.87
CA LEU A 365 4.49 -12.75 -6.35
C LEU A 365 4.35 -11.25 -6.04
N GLY A 366 5.35 -10.62 -5.44
CA GLY A 366 5.35 -9.19 -5.10
C GLY A 366 5.15 -8.31 -6.33
N HIS A 367 5.89 -8.58 -7.40
CA HIS A 367 5.72 -7.86 -8.67
C HIS A 367 4.35 -8.12 -9.32
N ARG A 368 3.77 -9.32 -9.20
CA ARG A 368 2.41 -9.58 -9.69
C ARG A 368 1.35 -8.81 -8.90
N LEU A 369 1.47 -8.79 -7.56
CA LEU A 369 0.57 -8.03 -6.69
C LEU A 369 0.66 -6.52 -6.99
N ALA A 370 1.88 -6.02 -7.17
CA ALA A 370 2.17 -4.64 -7.55
C ALA A 370 1.60 -4.27 -8.92
N ALA A 371 1.63 -5.17 -9.90
CA ALA A 371 1.05 -4.94 -11.22
C ALA A 371 -0.46 -4.66 -11.16
N TYR A 372 -1.17 -5.32 -10.24
CA TYR A 372 -2.61 -5.12 -10.05
C TYR A 372 -2.96 -3.85 -9.28
N SER A 373 -2.11 -3.44 -8.32
CA SER A 373 -2.35 -2.25 -7.49
C SER A 373 -1.75 -0.97 -8.07
N GLY A 374 -0.82 -1.07 -9.04
CA GLY A 374 -0.06 0.08 -9.57
C GLY A 374 1.10 0.52 -8.66
N TYR A 375 1.48 -0.30 -7.68
CA TYR A 375 2.46 0.05 -6.65
C TYR A 375 3.88 -0.42 -6.98
N GLU A 376 4.86 0.11 -6.25
CA GLU A 376 6.26 -0.30 -6.36
C GLU A 376 6.51 -1.61 -5.59
N ALA A 377 7.14 -2.59 -6.23
CA ALA A 377 7.50 -3.88 -5.62
C ALA A 377 8.96 -3.89 -5.14
N HIS A 378 9.27 -4.26 -3.88
CA HIS A 378 10.66 -4.49 -3.44
C HIS A 378 10.77 -5.29 -2.14
N GLN A 379 11.96 -5.82 -1.83
CA GLN A 379 12.26 -6.33 -0.50
C GLN A 379 12.28 -5.17 0.52
N VAL A 380 11.66 -5.34 1.69
CA VAL A 380 11.62 -4.31 2.76
C VAL A 380 13.03 -3.81 3.08
N GLY A 381 13.97 -4.72 3.34
CA GLY A 381 15.37 -4.46 3.67
C GLY A 381 16.17 -3.68 2.63
N SER A 382 15.71 -3.57 1.38
CA SER A 382 16.32 -2.67 0.39
C SER A 382 16.19 -1.20 0.80
N ARG A 383 15.16 -0.88 1.57
CA ARG A 383 14.80 0.47 1.99
C ARG A 383 14.70 0.62 3.50
N PHE A 384 13.83 -0.16 4.12
CA PHE A 384 13.58 -0.15 5.55
C PHE A 384 14.40 -1.26 6.20
N HIS A 385 15.39 -0.87 7.00
CA HIS A 385 16.17 -1.81 7.77
C HIS A 385 15.66 -1.83 9.21
N VAL A 386 14.62 -2.62 9.48
CA VAL A 386 13.87 -2.63 10.76
C VAL A 386 13.68 -4.05 11.28
N GLY A 387 13.70 -4.21 12.61
CA GLY A 387 13.48 -5.48 13.30
C GLY A 387 12.10 -5.56 13.97
N GLY A 388 11.61 -6.79 14.16
CA GLY A 388 10.37 -7.08 14.88
C GLY A 388 9.08 -6.75 14.12
N SER A 389 9.08 -6.96 12.80
CA SER A 389 7.91 -6.70 11.94
C SER A 389 7.01 -7.93 11.77
N ALA A 390 5.71 -7.69 11.54
CA ALA A 390 4.70 -8.75 11.41
C ALA A 390 4.92 -9.63 10.17
N ASP A 391 5.32 -9.01 9.05
CA ASP A 391 5.64 -9.72 7.81
C ASP A 391 6.87 -10.64 7.97
N GLY A 392 7.87 -10.14 8.69
CA GLY A 392 9.08 -10.86 9.09
C GLY A 392 8.75 -12.04 10.00
N TYR A 393 7.82 -11.88 10.94
CA TYR A 393 7.33 -12.96 11.79
C TYR A 393 6.70 -14.09 10.97
N ALA A 394 5.71 -13.75 10.12
CA ALA A 394 4.96 -14.75 9.37
C ALA A 394 5.83 -15.57 8.42
N TYR A 395 6.81 -14.92 7.76
CA TYR A 395 7.75 -15.64 6.90
C TYR A 395 8.86 -16.33 7.70
N GLY A 396 9.43 -15.65 8.69
CA GLY A 396 10.60 -16.10 9.44
C GLY A 396 10.34 -17.31 10.32
N HIS A 397 9.19 -17.36 10.99
CA HIS A 397 8.83 -18.51 11.81
C HIS A 397 8.15 -19.62 11.02
N LEU A 398 7.41 -19.32 9.96
CA LEU A 398 6.48 -20.29 9.35
C LEU A 398 6.74 -20.57 7.85
N GLY A 399 7.61 -19.81 7.20
CA GLY A 399 7.87 -19.92 5.76
C GLY A 399 6.71 -19.49 4.87
N VAL A 400 5.66 -18.88 5.45
CA VAL A 400 4.45 -18.43 4.74
C VAL A 400 4.79 -17.23 3.86
N ALA A 401 4.30 -17.21 2.62
CA ALA A 401 4.49 -16.06 1.75
C ALA A 401 3.87 -14.82 2.42
N SER A 402 4.66 -13.77 2.61
CA SER A 402 4.35 -12.67 3.50
C SER A 402 4.65 -11.34 2.81
N PHE A 403 3.72 -10.40 2.89
CA PHE A 403 3.84 -9.10 2.24
C PHE A 403 3.31 -7.96 3.10
N THR A 404 3.99 -6.82 3.04
CA THR A 404 3.51 -5.54 3.55
C THR A 404 2.99 -4.70 2.39
N TYR A 405 1.79 -4.13 2.53
CA TYR A 405 1.22 -3.17 1.60
C TYR A 405 1.29 -1.78 2.22
N GLU A 406 1.83 -0.81 1.53
CA GLU A 406 1.78 0.60 1.92
C GLU A 406 0.81 1.33 1.00
N LEU A 407 -0.44 1.47 1.43
CA LEU A 407 -1.53 1.97 0.60
C LEU A 407 -1.53 3.49 0.50
N GLY A 408 -1.89 4.01 -0.68
CA GLY A 408 -2.09 5.44 -0.88
C GLY A 408 -0.84 6.29 -0.66
N LYS A 409 -1.06 7.60 -0.46
CA LYS A 409 -0.01 8.61 -0.35
C LYS A 409 -0.06 9.38 0.98
N GLU A 410 -1.09 9.18 1.79
CA GLU A 410 -1.25 9.85 3.07
C GLU A 410 -1.80 8.93 4.18
N PHE A 411 -1.56 9.29 5.44
CA PHE A 411 -2.15 8.54 6.56
C PHE A 411 -3.68 8.74 6.66
N PHE A 412 -4.14 9.98 6.41
CA PHE A 412 -5.57 10.34 6.39
C PHE A 412 -5.95 10.73 4.96
N GLU A 413 -5.92 9.74 4.10
CA GLU A 413 -6.15 9.89 2.67
C GLU A 413 -7.59 10.37 2.37
N HIS A 414 -7.74 11.29 1.42
CA HIS A 414 -9.05 11.83 1.05
C HIS A 414 -9.99 10.72 0.52
N CYS A 415 -11.28 10.84 0.79
CA CYS A 415 -12.26 9.82 0.41
C CYS A 415 -12.36 9.61 -1.11
N GLY A 416 -12.25 10.68 -1.90
CA GLY A 416 -12.23 10.59 -3.36
C GLY A 416 -11.09 9.68 -3.86
N ASN A 417 -9.88 9.86 -3.35
CA ASN A 417 -8.71 9.04 -3.72
C ASN A 417 -8.90 7.58 -3.28
N PHE A 418 -9.38 7.38 -2.06
CA PHE A 418 -9.58 6.04 -1.52
C PHE A 418 -10.62 5.24 -2.31
N GLU A 419 -11.79 5.83 -2.56
CA GLU A 419 -12.89 5.15 -3.23
C GLU A 419 -12.72 5.10 -4.75
N GLY A 420 -12.09 6.11 -5.34
CA GLY A 420 -11.90 6.23 -6.78
C GLY A 420 -10.73 5.42 -7.34
N GLU A 421 -9.62 5.30 -6.59
CA GLU A 421 -8.38 4.72 -7.09
C GLU A 421 -7.81 3.63 -6.18
N ILE A 422 -7.53 3.97 -4.91
CA ILE A 422 -6.72 3.12 -4.03
C ILE A 422 -7.44 1.81 -3.74
N PHE A 423 -8.71 1.85 -3.32
CA PHE A 423 -9.45 0.63 -3.01
C PHE A 423 -9.74 -0.21 -4.26
N PRO A 424 -10.25 0.33 -5.39
CA PRO A 424 -10.45 -0.44 -6.62
C PRO A 424 -9.18 -1.16 -7.11
N ASN A 425 -8.03 -0.50 -7.10
CA ASN A 425 -6.76 -1.11 -7.55
C ASN A 425 -6.23 -2.13 -6.54
N THR A 426 -6.28 -1.81 -5.24
CA THR A 426 -5.92 -2.76 -4.18
C THR A 426 -6.82 -4.00 -4.21
N LEU A 427 -8.11 -3.84 -4.50
CA LEU A 427 -9.06 -4.94 -4.61
C LEU A 427 -8.67 -5.93 -5.72
N LYS A 428 -8.25 -5.45 -6.90
CA LYS A 428 -7.74 -6.32 -7.99
C LYS A 428 -6.57 -7.19 -7.47
N SER A 429 -5.65 -6.57 -6.72
CA SER A 429 -4.49 -7.23 -6.13
C SER A 429 -4.89 -8.26 -5.05
N LEU A 430 -5.83 -7.92 -4.16
CA LEU A 430 -6.33 -8.83 -3.12
C LEU A 430 -7.11 -10.03 -3.68
N ILE A 431 -7.84 -9.85 -4.79
CA ILE A 431 -8.48 -10.97 -5.50
C ILE A 431 -7.42 -11.92 -6.07
N TYR A 432 -6.34 -11.39 -6.66
CA TYR A 432 -5.22 -12.20 -7.12
C TYR A 432 -4.51 -12.93 -5.97
N ALA A 433 -4.23 -12.21 -4.87
CA ALA A 433 -3.66 -12.76 -3.63
C ALA A 433 -4.46 -13.98 -3.12
N ALA A 434 -5.78 -13.84 -3.02
CA ALA A 434 -6.67 -14.92 -2.62
C ALA A 434 -6.61 -16.11 -3.60
N LYS A 435 -6.46 -15.86 -4.91
CA LYS A 435 -6.34 -16.92 -5.92
C LYS A 435 -5.04 -17.72 -5.77
N VAL A 436 -3.92 -17.09 -5.46
CA VAL A 436 -2.61 -17.76 -5.38
C VAL A 436 -2.33 -18.45 -4.04
N ALA A 437 -3.04 -18.10 -2.95
CA ALA A 437 -2.78 -18.56 -1.58
C ALA A 437 -2.68 -20.09 -1.36
N LYS A 438 -3.05 -20.93 -2.33
CA LYS A 438 -2.81 -22.38 -2.29
C LYS A 438 -1.32 -22.76 -2.40
N ALA A 439 -0.56 -22.03 -3.20
CA ALA A 439 0.86 -22.27 -3.44
C ALA A 439 1.48 -20.99 -4.04
N PRO A 440 1.54 -19.89 -3.27
CA PRO A 440 1.95 -18.56 -3.75
C PRO A 440 3.30 -18.55 -4.46
N TYR A 441 4.30 -19.30 -3.98
CA TYR A 441 5.64 -19.35 -4.59
C TYR A 441 5.66 -20.01 -5.97
N LYS A 442 4.65 -20.85 -6.28
CA LYS A 442 4.57 -21.59 -7.53
C LYS A 442 3.56 -21.00 -8.52
N ILE A 443 2.33 -20.73 -8.06
CA ILE A 443 1.23 -20.31 -8.93
C ILE A 443 1.47 -18.92 -9.53
N SER A 444 2.18 -18.04 -8.80
CA SER A 444 2.50 -16.69 -9.25
C SER A 444 3.39 -16.63 -10.50
N GLY A 445 4.20 -17.68 -10.73
CA GLY A 445 5.12 -17.79 -11.87
C GLY A 445 4.47 -18.19 -13.20
N GLY A 446 3.14 -18.35 -13.28
CA GLY A 446 2.47 -18.61 -14.55
C GLY A 446 1.85 -17.36 -15.18
N PRO A 447 1.34 -17.45 -16.42
CA PRO A 447 0.80 -16.28 -17.12
C PRO A 447 -0.49 -15.75 -16.48
N GLN A 448 -0.67 -14.44 -16.53
CA GLN A 448 -1.86 -13.74 -16.06
C GLN A 448 -2.87 -13.54 -17.20
N ILE A 449 -4.15 -13.58 -16.85
CA ILE A 449 -5.24 -13.29 -17.78
C ILE A 449 -5.85 -11.97 -17.35
N LEU A 450 -5.82 -11.01 -18.26
CA LEU A 450 -6.28 -9.65 -18.06
C LEU A 450 -7.41 -9.35 -19.05
N ASP A 451 -8.33 -8.49 -18.63
CA ASP A 451 -9.45 -8.02 -19.44
C ASP A 451 -10.22 -9.17 -20.12
N TYR A 452 -10.52 -10.23 -19.36
CA TYR A 452 -11.29 -11.37 -19.88
C TYR A 452 -12.76 -10.99 -20.05
N LYS A 453 -13.21 -10.84 -21.29
CA LYS A 453 -14.58 -10.43 -21.64
C LYS A 453 -15.33 -11.49 -22.44
N LEU A 454 -16.65 -11.38 -22.41
CA LEU A 454 -17.56 -12.12 -23.28
C LEU A 454 -18.31 -11.11 -24.16
N GLU A 455 -17.61 -10.50 -25.10
CA GLU A 455 -18.16 -9.48 -25.99
C GLU A 455 -19.39 -10.04 -26.74
N GLY A 456 -20.52 -9.35 -26.62
CA GLY A 456 -21.80 -9.77 -27.18
C GLY A 456 -22.75 -10.42 -26.16
N ALA A 457 -22.27 -10.82 -24.98
CA ALA A 457 -23.11 -11.39 -23.91
C ALA A 457 -22.96 -10.71 -22.56
N GLY A 458 -21.73 -10.36 -22.16
CA GLY A 458 -21.43 -9.76 -20.86
C GLY A 458 -22.10 -10.48 -19.68
N ASP A 459 -22.93 -9.76 -18.92
CA ASP A 459 -23.64 -10.25 -17.73
C ASP A 459 -25.13 -10.59 -18.00
N VAL A 460 -25.62 -10.42 -19.22
CA VAL A 460 -27.03 -10.69 -19.60
C VAL A 460 -27.24 -12.08 -20.18
N ALA A 461 -28.50 -12.52 -20.21
CA ALA A 461 -28.89 -13.73 -20.94
C ALA A 461 -28.97 -13.42 -22.44
N VAL A 462 -28.56 -14.38 -23.27
CA VAL A 462 -28.59 -14.28 -24.74
C VAL A 462 -29.11 -15.56 -25.38
N PRO A 463 -29.75 -15.50 -26.56
CA PRO A 463 -30.20 -16.68 -27.28
C PRO A 463 -29.06 -17.62 -27.69
N PRO A 464 -29.33 -18.92 -27.84
CA PRO A 464 -28.40 -19.84 -28.51
C PRO A 464 -27.97 -19.31 -29.89
N GLY A 465 -26.68 -19.41 -30.19
CA GLY A 465 -26.12 -18.95 -31.48
C GLY A 465 -25.84 -17.45 -31.57
N THR A 466 -26.09 -16.69 -30.51
CA THR A 466 -25.66 -15.28 -30.44
C THR A 466 -24.14 -15.20 -30.64
N PRO A 467 -23.64 -14.34 -31.54
CA PRO A 467 -22.20 -14.15 -31.73
C PRO A 467 -21.56 -13.65 -30.43
N ILE A 468 -20.71 -14.49 -29.83
CA ILE A 468 -19.98 -14.15 -28.60
C ILE A 468 -18.50 -14.32 -28.86
N ASN A 469 -17.72 -13.30 -28.53
CA ASN A 469 -16.28 -13.33 -28.68
C ASN A 469 -15.59 -13.31 -27.31
N LEU A 470 -14.72 -14.29 -27.08
CA LEU A 470 -13.88 -14.33 -25.89
C LEU A 470 -12.61 -13.54 -26.20
N THR A 471 -12.47 -12.40 -25.53
CA THR A 471 -11.27 -11.57 -25.61
C THR A 471 -10.55 -11.56 -24.27
N ALA A 472 -9.21 -11.60 -24.30
CA ALA A 472 -8.37 -11.49 -23.11
C ALA A 472 -6.90 -11.23 -23.49
N GLY A 473 -6.20 -10.43 -22.70
CA GLY A 473 -4.73 -10.37 -22.72
C GLY A 473 -4.14 -11.49 -21.86
N ILE A 474 -3.16 -12.22 -22.38
CA ILE A 474 -2.48 -13.33 -21.69
C ILE A 474 -1.01 -12.97 -21.51
N TYR A 475 -0.65 -12.47 -20.34
CA TYR A 475 0.66 -11.83 -20.10
C TYR A 475 1.43 -12.57 -19.02
N ASP A 476 2.57 -13.13 -19.39
CA ASP A 476 3.53 -13.68 -18.45
C ASP A 476 4.47 -12.61 -17.88
N ASP A 477 4.65 -11.48 -18.55
CA ASP A 477 5.46 -10.35 -18.07
C ASP A 477 4.64 -9.22 -17.41
N PHE A 478 3.41 -9.51 -16.97
CA PHE A 478 2.60 -8.57 -16.20
C PHE A 478 3.19 -8.37 -14.79
N PHE A 479 4.09 -7.40 -14.65
CA PHE A 479 4.82 -7.09 -13.44
C PHE A 479 4.70 -5.60 -13.09
N GLY A 480 4.55 -5.30 -11.80
CA GLY A 480 4.70 -3.96 -11.26
C GLY A 480 6.17 -3.55 -11.28
N TYR A 481 6.42 -2.26 -11.35
CA TYR A 481 7.78 -1.73 -11.43
C TYR A 481 8.51 -1.84 -10.07
N SER A 482 9.83 -1.66 -10.12
CA SER A 482 10.68 -1.52 -8.94
C SER A 482 11.89 -0.66 -9.27
N SER A 483 12.26 0.26 -8.38
CA SER A 483 13.54 0.96 -8.45
C SER A 483 14.66 0.24 -7.69
N TYR A 484 14.33 -0.83 -6.94
CA TYR A 484 15.27 -1.52 -6.02
C TYR A 484 15.56 -2.98 -6.40
N ALA A 485 14.74 -3.58 -7.26
CA ALA A 485 14.86 -4.98 -7.65
C ALA A 485 14.70 -5.15 -9.17
N PRO A 486 15.47 -6.04 -9.81
CA PRO A 486 15.21 -6.40 -11.19
C PRO A 486 13.84 -7.07 -11.31
N LEU A 487 13.17 -6.87 -12.44
CA LEU A 487 11.94 -7.60 -12.73
C LEU A 487 12.19 -9.12 -12.77
N PRO A 488 11.23 -9.94 -12.31
CA PRO A 488 11.32 -11.38 -12.44
C PRO A 488 11.41 -11.81 -13.92
N PRO A 489 12.00 -12.99 -14.21
CA PRO A 489 11.98 -13.51 -15.58
C PRO A 489 10.56 -13.85 -16.01
N SER A 490 10.23 -13.55 -17.28
CA SER A 490 9.01 -14.02 -17.94
C SER A 490 9.33 -15.11 -18.95
N GLN A 491 8.29 -15.80 -19.39
CA GLN A 491 8.32 -16.93 -20.31
C GLN A 491 7.29 -16.70 -21.41
N ALA A 492 7.55 -17.24 -22.59
CA ALA A 492 6.54 -17.27 -23.63
C ALA A 492 5.32 -18.07 -23.17
N VAL A 493 4.13 -17.58 -23.50
CA VAL A 493 2.89 -18.32 -23.36
C VAL A 493 2.95 -19.52 -24.31
N LYS A 494 2.35 -20.64 -23.93
CA LYS A 494 2.36 -21.88 -24.74
C LYS A 494 0.99 -22.48 -24.97
N ASN A 495 0.10 -22.40 -23.97
CA ASN A 495 -1.25 -22.95 -24.09
C ASN A 495 -2.27 -22.11 -23.34
N VAL A 496 -3.39 -21.83 -23.98
CA VAL A 496 -4.60 -21.32 -23.34
C VAL A 496 -5.69 -22.39 -23.40
N LYS A 497 -6.37 -22.62 -22.28
CA LYS A 497 -7.45 -23.61 -22.16
C LYS A 497 -8.71 -22.99 -21.60
N LEU A 498 -9.83 -23.28 -22.24
CA LEU A 498 -11.17 -22.97 -21.77
C LEU A 498 -11.84 -24.23 -21.22
N ILE A 499 -12.42 -24.13 -20.02
CA ILE A 499 -13.22 -25.19 -19.41
C ILE A 499 -14.64 -24.65 -19.25
N ILE A 500 -15.60 -25.33 -19.87
CA ILE A 500 -17.00 -24.94 -19.88
C ILE A 500 -17.75 -25.86 -18.91
N LYS A 501 -18.47 -25.25 -17.97
CA LYS A 501 -19.29 -25.97 -17.01
C LYS A 501 -20.73 -25.50 -17.05
N LYS A 502 -21.69 -26.41 -17.24
CA LYS A 502 -23.11 -26.10 -17.07
C LYS A 502 -23.51 -26.32 -15.61
N GLN A 503 -24.25 -25.37 -15.05
CA GLN A 503 -24.72 -25.46 -13.68
C GLN A 503 -25.64 -26.69 -13.53
N GLY A 504 -25.31 -27.57 -12.57
CA GLY A 504 -26.07 -28.82 -12.33
C GLY A 504 -25.46 -30.06 -13.02
N GLU A 505 -24.79 -29.89 -14.16
CA GLU A 505 -24.26 -31.01 -14.96
C GLU A 505 -22.73 -31.17 -14.87
N GLY A 506 -22.02 -30.15 -14.37
CA GLY A 506 -20.56 -30.22 -14.19
C GLY A 506 -19.79 -29.75 -15.43
N VAL A 507 -18.66 -30.40 -15.75
CA VAL A 507 -17.85 -30.01 -16.92
C VAL A 507 -18.43 -30.67 -18.17
N VAL A 508 -18.86 -29.83 -19.11
CA VAL A 508 -19.44 -30.29 -20.38
C VAL A 508 -18.41 -30.23 -21.51
N GLN A 509 -17.43 -29.32 -21.45
CA GLN A 509 -16.43 -29.20 -22.51
C GLN A 509 -15.07 -28.69 -21.99
N ARG A 510 -13.99 -29.09 -22.69
CA ARG A 510 -12.63 -28.55 -22.52
C ARG A 510 -12.06 -28.26 -23.89
N LEU A 511 -11.64 -27.02 -24.10
CA LEU A 511 -11.07 -26.55 -25.36
C LEU A 511 -9.64 -26.08 -25.15
N LYS A 512 -8.77 -26.36 -26.11
CA LYS A 512 -7.50 -25.65 -26.28
C LYS A 512 -7.79 -24.52 -27.26
N LEU A 513 -7.56 -23.29 -26.85
CA LEU A 513 -7.83 -22.13 -27.69
C LEU A 513 -6.61 -21.82 -28.57
N PRO A 514 -6.82 -21.35 -29.81
CA PRO A 514 -5.75 -20.85 -30.67
C PRO A 514 -5.28 -19.46 -30.19
N ALA A 515 -4.03 -19.11 -30.52
CA ALA A 515 -3.55 -17.74 -30.38
C ALA A 515 -4.20 -16.84 -31.44
N ALA A 516 -4.37 -15.55 -31.14
CA ALA A 516 -4.99 -14.61 -32.08
C ALA A 516 -4.18 -14.44 -33.38
N ASP A 517 -2.86 -14.54 -33.32
CA ASP A 517 -1.94 -14.48 -34.46
C ASP A 517 -1.53 -15.88 -34.99
N GLY A 518 -2.11 -16.94 -34.42
CA GLY A 518 -1.93 -18.33 -34.86
C GLY A 518 -0.86 -19.13 -34.10
N ILE A 519 0.01 -18.51 -33.29
CA ILE A 519 1.02 -19.22 -32.49
C ILE A 519 1.18 -18.57 -31.10
N TYR A 520 1.42 -19.38 -30.06
CA TYR A 520 1.83 -18.85 -28.76
C TYR A 520 3.35 -18.92 -28.67
N ASP A 521 4.04 -17.79 -28.77
CA ASP A 521 5.50 -17.69 -28.75
C ASP A 521 6.05 -16.43 -28.04
N SER A 522 5.18 -15.58 -27.53
CA SER A 522 5.53 -14.33 -26.84
C SER A 522 5.16 -14.36 -25.35
N SER A 523 5.82 -13.51 -24.54
CA SER A 523 5.43 -13.26 -23.14
C SER A 523 4.09 -12.53 -23.03
N ARG A 524 3.64 -11.88 -24.11
CA ARG A 524 2.33 -11.24 -24.23
C ARG A 524 1.60 -11.74 -25.45
N GLU A 525 0.43 -12.31 -25.20
CA GLU A 525 -0.45 -12.85 -26.22
C GLU A 525 -1.84 -12.26 -26.11
N GLN A 526 -2.57 -12.26 -27.23
CA GLN A 526 -3.99 -11.93 -27.23
C GLN A 526 -4.83 -13.17 -27.51
N LEU A 527 -5.97 -13.24 -26.84
CA LEU A 527 -7.04 -14.17 -27.16
C LEU A 527 -8.15 -13.41 -27.88
N ASN A 528 -8.58 -13.96 -29.00
CA ASN A 528 -9.77 -13.55 -29.72
C ASN A 528 -10.41 -14.82 -30.29
N TYR A 529 -11.47 -15.30 -29.65
CA TYR A 529 -12.09 -16.59 -29.98
C TYR A 529 -13.61 -16.51 -30.03
N ALA A 530 -14.16 -16.74 -31.22
CA ALA A 530 -15.60 -16.84 -31.43
C ALA A 530 -16.14 -18.14 -30.80
N LEU A 531 -17.01 -17.99 -29.80
CA LEU A 531 -17.65 -19.11 -29.11
C LEU A 531 -18.95 -19.49 -29.81
N ASP A 532 -19.01 -20.72 -30.32
CA ASP A 532 -20.24 -21.29 -30.87
C ASP A 532 -21.15 -21.82 -29.75
N THR A 533 -22.27 -21.13 -29.56
CA THR A 533 -23.33 -21.46 -28.59
C THR A 533 -24.60 -21.99 -29.26
N SER A 534 -24.57 -22.26 -30.57
CA SER A 534 -25.78 -22.60 -31.36
C SER A 534 -26.51 -23.85 -30.87
N ASN A 535 -25.78 -24.79 -30.26
CA ASN A 535 -26.31 -26.05 -29.74
C ASN A 535 -26.35 -26.10 -28.21
N TRP A 536 -26.30 -24.94 -27.53
CA TRP A 536 -26.36 -24.89 -26.08
C TRP A 536 -27.80 -24.73 -25.65
N ASP A 537 -28.26 -25.63 -24.77
CA ASP A 537 -29.57 -25.49 -24.13
C ASP A 537 -29.55 -24.37 -23.08
N ASP A 538 -30.74 -23.91 -22.70
CA ASP A 538 -30.94 -22.93 -21.65
C ASP A 538 -30.21 -23.26 -20.36
N GLY A 539 -29.70 -22.20 -19.74
CA GLY A 539 -29.11 -22.26 -18.41
C GLY A 539 -27.83 -21.48 -18.29
N ARG A 540 -27.23 -21.59 -17.11
CA ARG A 540 -26.03 -20.85 -16.74
C ARG A 540 -24.77 -21.69 -16.88
N TYR A 541 -23.84 -21.17 -17.65
CA TYR A 541 -22.52 -21.72 -17.90
C TYR A 541 -21.45 -20.93 -17.13
N THR A 542 -20.41 -21.61 -16.67
CA THR A 542 -19.19 -21.00 -16.13
C THR A 542 -18.05 -21.28 -17.11
N LEU A 543 -17.51 -20.21 -17.69
CA LEU A 543 -16.42 -20.24 -18.68
C LEU A 543 -15.10 -19.95 -17.97
N ILE A 544 -14.30 -20.98 -17.71
CA ILE A 544 -13.07 -20.88 -16.92
C ILE A 544 -11.86 -20.91 -17.85
N LEU A 545 -11.13 -19.80 -17.92
CA LEU A 545 -9.92 -19.65 -18.69
C LEU A 545 -8.68 -19.88 -17.80
N LYS A 546 -7.64 -20.48 -18.40
CA LYS A 546 -6.31 -20.59 -17.79
C LYS A 546 -5.22 -20.67 -18.86
N ALA A 547 -4.06 -20.13 -18.54
CA ALA A 547 -2.90 -20.11 -19.42
C ALA A 547 -1.71 -20.86 -18.80
N GLN A 548 -0.84 -21.35 -19.68
CA GLN A 548 0.40 -22.06 -19.35
C GLN A 548 1.53 -21.49 -20.18
N ASP A 549 2.68 -21.32 -19.57
CA ASP A 549 3.91 -20.88 -20.24
C ASP A 549 4.69 -22.07 -20.88
N VAL A 550 5.85 -21.76 -21.47
CA VAL A 550 6.74 -22.75 -22.06
C VAL A 550 7.40 -23.70 -21.07
N THR A 551 7.57 -23.27 -19.80
CA THR A 551 8.12 -24.11 -18.72
C THR A 551 7.11 -25.15 -18.20
N GLY A 552 5.84 -24.98 -18.55
CA GLY A 552 4.75 -25.84 -18.13
C GLY A 552 4.02 -25.34 -16.87
N GLN A 553 4.37 -24.15 -16.38
CA GLN A 553 3.75 -23.50 -15.24
C GLN A 553 2.38 -22.92 -15.63
N TRP A 554 1.36 -23.27 -14.84
CA TRP A 554 0.00 -22.73 -15.02
C TRP A 554 -0.19 -21.51 -14.14
N GLY A 555 -0.79 -20.46 -14.71
CA GLY A 555 -1.28 -19.31 -13.96
C GLY A 555 -2.59 -19.59 -13.21
N VAL A 556 -3.11 -18.55 -12.57
CA VAL A 556 -4.42 -18.62 -11.91
C VAL A 556 -5.55 -18.76 -12.95
N LYS A 557 -6.71 -19.23 -12.48
CA LYS A 557 -7.92 -19.35 -13.31
C LYS A 557 -8.72 -18.06 -13.23
N TYR A 558 -9.34 -17.67 -14.33
CA TYR A 558 -10.34 -16.60 -14.38
C TYR A 558 -11.63 -17.15 -14.96
N ALA A 559 -12.75 -16.65 -14.48
CA ALA A 559 -14.05 -17.16 -14.88
C ALA A 559 -15.02 -16.04 -15.20
N LYS A 560 -15.92 -16.30 -16.15
CA LYS A 560 -17.12 -15.52 -16.44
C LYS A 560 -18.34 -16.42 -16.42
N TYR A 561 -19.50 -15.87 -16.09
CA TYR A 561 -20.76 -16.55 -16.32
C TYR A 561 -21.27 -16.19 -17.71
N LEU A 562 -21.94 -17.15 -18.34
CA LEU A 562 -22.72 -16.94 -19.56
C LEU A 562 -24.09 -17.57 -19.33
N THR A 563 -25.17 -16.85 -19.59
CA THR A 563 -26.52 -17.40 -19.50
C THR A 563 -27.09 -17.52 -20.91
N ILE A 564 -27.48 -18.73 -21.29
CA ILE A 564 -28.20 -19.00 -22.53
C ILE A 564 -29.68 -19.11 -22.18
N ASP A 565 -30.52 -18.42 -22.95
CA ASP A 565 -31.98 -18.34 -22.75
C ASP A 565 -32.63 -18.07 -24.12
N ASP A 566 -33.44 -19.00 -24.61
CA ASP A 566 -34.11 -18.91 -25.92
C ASP A 566 -35.08 -17.72 -26.03
N ASP A 567 -35.62 -17.25 -24.91
CA ASP A 567 -36.53 -16.10 -24.82
C ASP A 567 -35.78 -14.74 -24.77
N ALA A 568 -34.45 -14.73 -24.70
CA ALA A 568 -33.67 -13.49 -24.65
C ALA A 568 -33.64 -12.74 -26.00
N SER A 569 -33.33 -11.44 -25.98
CA SER A 569 -33.17 -10.65 -27.22
C SER A 569 -31.75 -10.72 -27.76
N ALA A 570 -31.60 -11.07 -29.04
CA ALA A 570 -30.31 -11.08 -29.74
C ALA A 570 -29.83 -9.68 -30.20
N GLN A 571 -30.68 -8.65 -30.09
CA GLN A 571 -30.35 -7.31 -30.56
C GLN A 571 -29.79 -6.47 -29.40
N ASN A 572 -28.57 -5.98 -29.57
CA ASN A 572 -27.88 -5.06 -28.66
C ASN A 572 -27.03 -4.11 -29.51
N GLN A 573 -27.08 -2.81 -29.24
CA GLN A 573 -26.21 -1.84 -29.91
C GLN A 573 -25.03 -1.50 -29.00
N ALA A 574 -23.96 -0.94 -29.59
CA ALA A 574 -22.87 -0.44 -28.76
C ALA A 574 -23.32 0.85 -28.05
N PRO A 575 -22.85 1.10 -26.82
CA PRO A 575 -23.20 2.31 -26.11
C PRO A 575 -22.60 3.54 -26.79
N VAL A 576 -23.12 4.73 -26.47
CA VAL A 576 -22.56 6.03 -26.86
C VAL A 576 -21.95 6.67 -25.62
N ALA A 577 -20.63 6.82 -25.62
CA ALA A 577 -19.90 7.50 -24.55
C ALA A 577 -20.04 9.02 -24.67
N ASP A 578 -20.56 9.68 -23.64
CA ASP A 578 -20.67 11.14 -23.60
C ASP A 578 -20.38 11.70 -22.20
N PHE A 579 -19.65 12.82 -22.17
CA PHE A 579 -19.41 13.63 -20.98
C PHE A 579 -18.97 15.04 -21.38
N THR A 580 -19.08 15.97 -20.44
CA THR A 580 -18.50 17.31 -20.53
C THR A 580 -17.81 17.61 -19.20
N PRO A 581 -16.50 17.90 -19.19
CA PRO A 581 -15.81 18.22 -17.95
C PRO A 581 -16.23 19.59 -17.41
N THR A 582 -16.39 19.69 -16.10
CA THR A 582 -16.56 20.97 -15.39
C THR A 582 -15.48 21.08 -14.33
N CYS A 583 -14.55 22.01 -14.52
CA CYS A 583 -13.40 22.18 -13.64
C CYS A 583 -13.39 23.58 -13.01
N THR A 584 -13.01 23.67 -11.75
CA THR A 584 -12.89 24.93 -11.01
C THR A 584 -11.80 24.77 -9.95
N TYR A 585 -10.74 25.59 -10.01
CA TYR A 585 -9.62 25.58 -9.06
C TYR A 585 -9.02 24.20 -8.79
N GLY A 586 -8.62 23.48 -9.84
CA GLY A 586 -8.00 22.15 -9.71
C GLY A 586 -8.97 21.00 -9.41
N THR A 587 -10.23 21.28 -9.10
CA THR A 587 -11.26 20.25 -8.94
C THR A 587 -12.09 20.12 -10.21
N CYS A 588 -12.10 18.93 -10.80
CA CYS A 588 -12.98 18.57 -11.91
C CYS A 588 -14.06 17.60 -11.47
N HIS A 589 -15.31 17.99 -11.72
CA HIS A 589 -16.43 17.06 -11.71
C HIS A 589 -16.61 16.52 -13.13
N LEU A 590 -16.51 15.20 -13.27
CA LEU A 590 -16.69 14.50 -14.53
C LEU A 590 -17.98 13.69 -14.44
N ASP A 591 -18.91 13.95 -15.35
CA ASP A 591 -20.26 13.37 -15.34
C ASP A 591 -20.55 12.67 -16.67
N ALA A 592 -20.60 11.34 -16.64
CA ALA A 592 -20.93 10.50 -17.80
C ALA A 592 -22.43 10.25 -17.96
N SER A 593 -23.32 10.88 -17.17
CA SER A 593 -24.77 10.64 -17.22
C SER A 593 -25.45 10.95 -18.56
N LYS A 594 -24.75 11.63 -19.48
CA LYS A 594 -25.21 11.83 -20.86
C LYS A 594 -24.92 10.66 -21.79
N SER A 595 -24.13 9.69 -21.35
CA SER A 595 -23.91 8.46 -22.09
C SER A 595 -25.21 7.68 -22.20
N THR A 596 -25.45 7.07 -23.37
CA THR A 596 -26.70 6.38 -23.66
C THR A 596 -26.45 5.00 -24.23
N ASP A 597 -27.41 4.11 -24.05
CA ASP A 597 -27.39 2.77 -24.64
C ASP A 597 -28.83 2.31 -24.93
N ASP A 598 -29.01 1.28 -25.76
CA ASP A 598 -30.34 0.71 -26.03
C ASP A 598 -30.90 -0.07 -24.84
N LYS A 599 -30.04 -0.43 -23.88
CA LYS A 599 -30.40 -1.10 -22.62
C LYS A 599 -29.79 -0.38 -21.40
N PRO A 600 -30.40 -0.51 -20.21
CA PRO A 600 -29.83 0.04 -18.99
C PRO A 600 -28.64 -0.80 -18.50
N GLY A 601 -27.77 -0.21 -17.66
CA GLY A 601 -26.70 -0.94 -16.96
C GLY A 601 -25.28 -0.60 -17.39
N LEU A 602 -25.07 0.63 -17.87
CA LEU A 602 -23.74 1.12 -18.26
C LEU A 602 -22.73 1.08 -17.10
N LYS A 603 -21.51 0.66 -17.43
CA LYS A 603 -20.32 0.72 -16.59
C LYS A 603 -19.40 1.80 -17.13
N TYR A 604 -18.77 2.56 -16.23
CA TYR A 604 -17.97 3.73 -16.58
C TYR A 604 -16.57 3.60 -16.00
N ARG A 605 -15.57 3.75 -16.86
CA ARG A 605 -14.16 3.86 -16.46
C ARG A 605 -13.56 5.12 -17.05
N TRP A 606 -12.84 5.85 -16.22
CA TRP A 606 -12.16 7.06 -16.63
C TRP A 606 -10.67 6.85 -16.54
N PHE A 607 -9.95 7.44 -17.48
CA PHE A 607 -8.51 7.49 -17.44
C PHE A 607 -8.06 8.93 -17.52
N ILE A 608 -7.39 9.42 -16.50
CA ILE A 608 -6.98 10.83 -16.37
C ILE A 608 -5.49 10.91 -16.13
N GLY A 609 -4.79 11.82 -16.79
CA GLY A 609 -3.39 12.09 -16.45
C GLY A 609 -2.66 12.98 -17.43
N SER A 610 -1.35 13.15 -17.22
CA SER A 610 -0.47 13.94 -18.08
C SER A 610 0.08 13.10 -19.25
N GLU A 611 1.00 13.65 -20.03
CA GLU A 611 1.76 12.85 -21.01
C GLU A 611 2.59 11.73 -20.37
N THR A 612 2.90 11.85 -19.08
CA THR A 612 3.83 10.95 -18.35
C THR A 612 3.15 10.11 -17.27
N SER A 613 1.90 10.41 -16.92
CA SER A 613 1.16 9.74 -15.85
C SER A 613 -0.28 9.46 -16.29
N ARG A 614 -0.86 8.34 -15.83
CA ARG A 614 -2.26 7.98 -16.15
C ARG A 614 -2.85 7.19 -15.00
N GLU A 615 -3.92 7.70 -14.43
CA GLU A 615 -4.70 7.11 -13.35
C GLU A 615 -6.05 6.59 -13.89
N GLU A 616 -6.54 5.49 -13.33
CA GLU A 616 -7.84 4.90 -13.69
C GLU A 616 -8.83 5.11 -12.55
N TYR A 617 -10.01 5.63 -12.88
CA TYR A 617 -11.13 5.84 -11.96
C TYR A 617 -12.36 5.08 -12.48
N SER A 618 -13.32 4.80 -11.60
CA SER A 618 -14.57 4.10 -11.95
C SER A 618 -15.79 4.79 -11.34
N GLY A 619 -16.91 4.77 -12.06
CA GLY A 619 -18.18 5.37 -11.62
C GLY A 619 -18.77 6.32 -12.66
N GLU A 620 -20.10 6.47 -12.66
CA GLU A 620 -20.81 7.37 -13.58
C GLU A 620 -20.38 8.84 -13.40
N LYS A 621 -20.16 9.22 -12.14
CA LYS A 621 -19.66 10.53 -11.76
C LYS A 621 -18.43 10.34 -10.89
N ILE A 622 -17.39 11.08 -11.20
CA ILE A 622 -16.18 11.10 -10.40
C ILE A 622 -15.78 12.55 -10.13
N GLU A 623 -15.10 12.74 -9.01
CA GLU A 623 -14.42 13.97 -8.68
C GLU A 623 -12.92 13.72 -8.80
N TYR A 624 -12.28 14.48 -9.66
CA TYR A 624 -10.83 14.49 -9.82
C TYR A 624 -10.29 15.77 -9.22
N VAL A 625 -9.49 15.66 -8.15
CA VAL A 625 -8.87 16.81 -7.49
C VAL A 625 -7.39 16.79 -7.81
N HIS A 626 -6.94 17.83 -8.49
CA HIS A 626 -5.53 18.04 -8.75
C HIS A 626 -5.18 19.51 -8.49
N GLU A 627 -4.41 19.74 -7.43
CA GLU A 627 -4.15 21.11 -6.94
C GLU A 627 -3.26 21.93 -7.88
N MET A 628 -2.53 21.30 -8.81
CA MET A 628 -1.60 21.98 -9.70
C MET A 628 -2.27 22.39 -11.01
N ALA A 629 -1.96 23.60 -11.48
CA ALA A 629 -2.35 24.02 -12.82
C ALA A 629 -1.64 23.20 -13.91
N GLY A 630 -2.32 22.93 -15.04
CA GLY A 630 -1.74 22.21 -16.17
C GLY A 630 -2.75 21.56 -17.12
N THR A 631 -2.23 20.97 -18.21
CA THR A 631 -3.03 20.24 -19.21
C THR A 631 -3.03 18.75 -18.91
N TYR A 632 -4.22 18.16 -18.80
CA TYR A 632 -4.45 16.74 -18.54
C TYR A 632 -5.35 16.15 -19.63
N TYR A 633 -5.16 14.87 -19.91
CA TYR A 633 -5.96 14.09 -20.85
C TYR A 633 -6.94 13.21 -20.10
N VAL A 634 -8.21 13.24 -20.49
CA VAL A 634 -9.24 12.37 -19.95
C VAL A 634 -9.84 11.48 -21.04
N SER A 635 -9.97 10.19 -20.75
CA SER A 635 -10.67 9.21 -21.59
C SER A 635 -11.76 8.54 -20.79
N LEU A 636 -13.01 8.68 -21.23
CA LEU A 636 -14.16 7.92 -20.74
C LEU A 636 -14.32 6.66 -21.58
N VAL A 637 -14.34 5.49 -20.94
CA VAL A 637 -14.77 4.22 -21.52
C VAL A 637 -16.12 3.86 -20.91
N VAL A 638 -17.14 3.74 -21.77
CA VAL A 638 -18.49 3.28 -21.41
C VAL A 638 -18.67 1.88 -21.95
N GLU A 639 -19.05 0.96 -21.08
CA GLU A 639 -19.28 -0.44 -21.40
C GLU A 639 -20.72 -0.81 -21.05
N ASP A 640 -21.42 -1.51 -21.94
CA ASP A 640 -22.78 -1.98 -21.71
C ASP A 640 -22.83 -3.30 -20.93
N ALA A 641 -24.04 -3.83 -20.74
CA ALA A 641 -24.25 -5.10 -20.04
C ALA A 641 -23.81 -6.34 -20.86
N ASN A 642 -23.50 -6.16 -22.15
CA ASN A 642 -23.01 -7.17 -23.09
C ASN A 642 -21.48 -7.10 -23.31
N ASP A 643 -20.75 -6.35 -22.46
CA ASP A 643 -19.31 -6.10 -22.51
C ASP A 643 -18.85 -5.38 -23.82
N ILE A 644 -19.76 -4.69 -24.54
CA ILE A 644 -19.44 -3.86 -25.71
C ILE A 644 -19.09 -2.44 -25.22
N SER A 645 -18.01 -1.85 -25.74
CA SER A 645 -17.49 -0.57 -25.25
C SER A 645 -17.48 0.55 -26.31
N ALA A 646 -17.64 1.79 -25.85
CA ALA A 646 -17.36 3.01 -26.59
C ALA A 646 -16.45 3.95 -25.78
N VAL A 647 -15.68 4.79 -26.47
CA VAL A 647 -14.69 5.67 -25.84
C VAL A 647 -14.91 7.12 -26.28
N LYS A 648 -14.83 8.05 -25.34
CA LYS A 648 -14.77 9.49 -25.60
C LYS A 648 -13.55 10.10 -24.92
N HIS A 649 -12.87 11.03 -25.60
CA HIS A 649 -11.72 11.77 -25.06
C HIS A 649 -12.06 13.24 -24.85
N ALA A 650 -11.41 13.86 -23.86
CA ALA A 650 -11.36 15.32 -23.69
C ALA A 650 -10.00 15.74 -23.09
N VAL A 651 -9.74 17.04 -23.10
CA VAL A 651 -8.58 17.67 -22.45
C VAL A 651 -9.10 18.53 -21.30
N LEU A 652 -8.43 18.50 -20.15
CA LEU A 652 -8.69 19.33 -18.99
C LEU A 652 -7.54 20.32 -18.86
N ASP A 653 -7.81 21.61 -18.98
CA ASP A 653 -6.88 22.66 -18.60
C ASP A 653 -7.27 23.14 -17.20
N LEU A 654 -6.46 22.81 -16.20
CA LEU A 654 -6.75 23.13 -14.80
C LEU A 654 -6.12 24.47 -14.43
N ASP A 655 -6.94 25.38 -13.95
CA ASP A 655 -6.52 26.62 -13.29
C ASP A 655 -6.31 26.33 -11.79
N GLY A 656 -5.29 25.54 -11.46
CA GLY A 656 -4.90 25.20 -10.08
C GLY A 656 -3.94 26.22 -9.47
N ARG A 657 -3.28 25.82 -8.38
CA ARG A 657 -2.16 26.58 -7.79
C ARG A 657 -0.94 26.49 -8.71
N TYR A 658 -0.25 27.60 -8.86
CA TYR A 658 1.05 27.62 -9.50
C TYR A 658 2.15 27.50 -8.44
N LEU A 659 3.24 26.82 -8.77
CA LEU A 659 4.44 26.92 -7.94
C LEU A 659 5.07 28.30 -8.17
N PRO A 660 5.70 28.90 -7.13
CA PRO A 660 6.48 30.11 -7.35
C PRO A 660 7.59 29.80 -8.37
N ILE A 661 7.95 30.81 -9.16
CA ILE A 661 8.99 30.76 -10.17
C ILE A 661 10.24 31.39 -9.56
N PRO A 662 11.15 30.59 -8.96
CA PRO A 662 12.38 31.08 -8.38
C PRO A 662 13.30 31.52 -9.51
N ASN A 663 13.84 32.73 -9.40
CA ASN A 663 14.83 33.23 -10.33
C ASN A 663 15.75 34.19 -9.59
N PHE A 664 17.04 34.14 -9.91
CA PHE A 664 18.00 35.10 -9.40
C PHE A 664 19.11 35.37 -10.40
N THR A 665 19.73 36.54 -10.24
CA THR A 665 20.96 36.94 -10.92
C THR A 665 22.06 37.13 -9.89
N TYR A 666 23.32 37.10 -10.33
CA TYR A 666 24.46 37.33 -9.45
C TYR A 666 25.56 38.15 -10.12
N GLN A 667 26.36 38.84 -9.32
CA GLN A 667 27.60 39.51 -9.73
C GLN A 667 28.67 39.29 -8.65
N CYS A 668 29.88 38.94 -9.05
CA CYS A 668 30.98 38.64 -8.12
C CYS A 668 32.13 39.64 -8.27
N SER A 669 32.71 40.03 -7.14
CA SER A 669 33.94 40.83 -7.02
C SER A 669 34.91 40.08 -6.11
N GLY A 670 35.88 39.39 -6.71
CA GLY A 670 36.72 38.42 -6.00
C GLY A 670 35.89 37.28 -5.42
N LEU A 671 36.07 37.01 -4.12
CA LEU A 671 35.34 35.97 -3.39
C LEU A 671 33.94 36.38 -2.96
N THR A 672 33.55 37.65 -3.09
CA THR A 672 32.24 38.15 -2.63
C THR A 672 31.29 38.31 -3.82
N CYS A 673 30.11 37.71 -3.73
CA CYS A 673 29.05 37.87 -4.73
C CYS A 673 27.80 38.52 -4.13
N GLU A 674 27.18 39.37 -4.93
CA GLU A 674 25.84 39.90 -4.71
C GLU A 674 24.84 39.09 -5.54
N PHE A 675 23.72 38.76 -4.93
CA PHE A 675 22.64 37.95 -5.49
C PHE A 675 21.35 38.76 -5.47
N ASP A 676 20.59 38.72 -6.56
CA ASP A 676 19.33 39.47 -6.69
C ASP A 676 18.22 38.55 -7.20
N SER A 677 17.27 38.25 -6.31
CA SER A 677 16.08 37.43 -6.54
C SER A 677 14.84 38.26 -6.89
N SER A 678 14.99 39.55 -7.23
CA SER A 678 13.85 40.42 -7.58
C SER A 678 13.07 39.95 -8.82
N SER A 679 13.68 39.13 -9.67
CA SER A 679 13.04 38.49 -10.82
C SER A 679 12.21 37.24 -10.47
N ALA A 680 12.25 36.77 -9.21
CA ALA A 680 11.40 35.67 -8.76
C ALA A 680 9.95 36.16 -8.66
N SER A 681 9.01 35.34 -9.14
CA SER A 681 7.60 35.69 -9.21
C SER A 681 6.73 34.53 -8.76
N ASP A 682 5.51 34.82 -8.37
CA ASP A 682 4.50 33.81 -8.07
C ASP A 682 3.26 34.10 -8.94
N PRO A 683 2.86 33.20 -9.86
CA PRO A 683 1.81 33.49 -10.84
C PRO A 683 0.42 33.76 -10.24
N ASP A 684 0.10 33.15 -9.10
CA ASP A 684 -1.19 33.24 -8.41
C ASP A 684 -1.10 33.88 -7.02
N GLY A 685 0.08 34.34 -6.62
CA GLY A 685 0.30 34.93 -5.30
C GLY A 685 1.53 35.83 -5.20
N HIS A 686 2.22 35.74 -4.07
CA HIS A 686 3.44 36.47 -3.78
C HIS A 686 4.38 35.67 -2.89
N ILE A 687 5.68 35.86 -3.10
CA ILE A 687 6.75 35.21 -2.34
C ILE A 687 6.86 35.82 -0.93
N VAL A 688 6.54 35.03 0.10
CA VAL A 688 6.59 35.42 1.52
C VAL A 688 7.91 35.03 2.20
N GLU A 689 8.63 34.04 1.67
CA GLU A 689 9.88 33.56 2.26
C GLU A 689 10.90 33.21 1.18
N ARG A 690 12.16 33.54 1.45
CA ARG A 690 13.31 33.36 0.55
C ARG A 690 14.40 32.65 1.30
N LEU A 691 14.83 31.50 0.79
CA LEU A 691 15.92 30.73 1.38
C LEU A 691 17.07 30.63 0.38
N TRP A 692 18.28 30.86 0.87
CA TRP A 692 19.50 30.79 0.07
C TRP A 692 20.43 29.70 0.59
N ARG A 693 21.07 28.99 -0.34
CA ARG A 693 22.12 28.01 -0.04
C ARG A 693 23.34 28.29 -0.91
N PHE A 694 24.47 28.59 -0.29
CA PHE A 694 25.71 28.97 -0.97
C PHE A 694 26.75 27.83 -0.92
N GLY A 695 26.59 26.85 -1.80
CA GLY A 695 27.43 25.65 -1.86
C GLY A 695 26.64 24.37 -1.60
N ILE A 696 27.11 23.25 -2.15
CA ILE A 696 26.39 21.97 -2.09
C ILE A 696 26.18 21.47 -0.65
N ASP A 697 27.15 21.74 0.23
CA ASP A 697 27.16 21.34 1.64
C ASP A 697 26.62 22.42 2.60
N ALA A 698 26.19 23.58 2.09
CA ALA A 698 25.72 24.70 2.90
C ALA A 698 24.24 24.57 3.31
N TYR A 699 23.84 25.29 4.37
CA TYR A 699 22.46 25.33 4.85
C TYR A 699 21.60 26.28 4.01
N TYR A 700 20.31 25.96 3.89
CA TYR A 700 19.31 26.96 3.53
C TYR A 700 19.14 27.93 4.70
N LEU A 701 19.42 29.20 4.46
CA LEU A 701 19.22 30.27 5.44
C LEU A 701 18.16 31.24 4.92
N PRO A 702 17.27 31.75 5.80
CA PRO A 702 16.42 32.88 5.45
C PRO A 702 17.27 34.03 4.94
N GLY A 703 16.86 34.61 3.82
CA GLY A 703 17.51 35.77 3.24
C GLY A 703 16.51 36.74 2.62
N ASN A 704 17.05 37.83 2.12
CA ASN A 704 16.33 38.93 1.53
C ASN A 704 16.23 38.78 0.01
N VAL A 705 15.54 39.73 -0.62
CA VAL A 705 15.47 39.82 -2.09
C VAL A 705 16.89 39.96 -2.68
N LYS A 706 17.74 40.76 -2.01
CA LYS A 706 19.14 40.93 -2.35
C LYS A 706 20.00 40.37 -1.23
N GLU A 707 20.95 39.52 -1.56
CA GLU A 707 21.86 38.90 -0.60
C GLU A 707 23.32 39.06 -1.01
N THR A 708 24.21 39.07 -0.03
CA THR A 708 25.66 39.13 -0.27
C THR A 708 26.33 37.98 0.45
N PHE A 709 27.13 37.20 -0.28
CA PHE A 709 27.85 36.06 0.29
C PHE A 709 29.33 36.10 -0.10
N THR A 710 30.21 35.82 0.86
CA THR A 710 31.66 35.73 0.63
C THR A 710 32.09 34.28 0.72
N PHE A 711 32.58 33.73 -0.39
CA PHE A 711 33.08 32.37 -0.49
C PHE A 711 34.46 32.23 0.16
N PRO A 712 34.78 31.06 0.75
CA PRO A 712 36.02 30.86 1.48
C PRO A 712 37.26 30.75 0.58
N ALA A 713 37.08 30.39 -0.71
CA ALA A 713 38.15 30.25 -1.68
C ALA A 713 37.62 30.45 -3.11
N ALA A 714 38.53 30.66 -4.06
CA ALA A 714 38.20 30.64 -5.48
C ALA A 714 37.80 29.22 -5.92
N GLY A 715 36.81 29.12 -6.80
CA GLY A 715 36.27 27.83 -7.24
C GLY A 715 34.87 27.94 -7.83
N GLU A 716 34.31 26.79 -8.19
CA GLU A 716 32.93 26.67 -8.66
C GLU A 716 32.03 26.22 -7.51
N TYR A 717 30.93 26.94 -7.30
CA TYR A 717 29.95 26.68 -6.24
C TYR A 717 28.55 26.57 -6.83
N ARG A 718 27.78 25.56 -6.40
CA ARG A 718 26.33 25.51 -6.68
C ARG A 718 25.60 26.40 -5.68
N VAL A 719 25.02 27.50 -6.15
CA VAL A 719 24.15 28.35 -5.33
C VAL A 719 22.70 28.04 -5.67
N ALA A 720 21.90 27.77 -4.65
CA ALA A 720 20.48 27.50 -4.77
C ALA A 720 19.64 28.59 -4.08
N PHE A 721 18.51 28.89 -4.69
CA PHE A 721 17.52 29.83 -4.21
C PHE A 721 16.16 29.15 -4.19
N VAL A 722 15.48 29.24 -3.04
CA VAL A 722 14.11 28.75 -2.85
C VAL A 722 13.21 29.96 -2.62
N ALA A 723 12.17 30.06 -3.43
CA ALA A 723 11.07 30.97 -3.20
C ALA A 723 9.91 30.18 -2.59
N ARG A 724 9.31 30.71 -1.51
CA ARG A 724 8.08 30.19 -0.94
C ARG A 724 6.99 31.25 -0.98
N ASP A 725 5.81 30.88 -1.43
CA ASP A 725 4.67 31.76 -1.56
C ASP A 725 3.77 31.82 -0.32
N ASN A 726 2.76 32.69 -0.38
CA ASN A 726 1.74 32.87 0.67
C ASN A 726 0.84 31.65 0.90
N ASP A 727 0.85 30.70 -0.02
CA ASP A 727 0.07 29.47 0.05
C ASP A 727 0.88 28.30 0.63
N GLY A 728 2.16 28.54 0.90
CA GLY A 728 3.08 27.58 1.46
C GLY A 728 3.71 26.66 0.42
N GLN A 729 3.54 26.92 -0.88
CA GLN A 729 4.28 26.25 -1.93
C GLN A 729 5.66 26.85 -2.08
N TYR A 730 6.60 26.06 -2.59
CA TYR A 730 7.95 26.51 -2.87
C TYR A 730 8.49 25.79 -4.08
N ASN A 731 9.53 26.38 -4.65
CA ASN A 731 10.25 25.83 -5.77
C ASN A 731 11.71 26.28 -5.68
N GLU A 732 12.65 25.46 -6.18
CA GLU A 732 14.09 25.72 -6.14
C GLU A 732 14.60 26.02 -7.54
N THR A 733 15.48 27.02 -7.67
CA THR A 733 16.39 27.14 -8.81
C THR A 733 17.83 27.13 -8.32
N TYR A 734 18.77 26.75 -9.19
CA TYR A 734 20.18 26.80 -8.88
C TYR A 734 21.01 27.24 -10.07
N GLN A 735 22.17 27.82 -9.79
CA GLN A 735 23.20 28.15 -10.78
C GLN A 735 24.56 27.72 -10.25
N PHE A 736 25.44 27.27 -11.15
CA PHE A 736 26.87 27.11 -10.85
C PHE A 736 27.55 28.46 -11.02
N ILE A 737 28.30 28.88 -10.00
CA ILE A 737 28.92 30.20 -9.92
C ILE A 737 30.41 30.02 -9.74
N THR A 738 31.19 30.62 -10.63
CA THR A 738 32.64 30.67 -10.52
C THR A 738 33.05 31.96 -9.80
N VAL A 739 33.72 31.83 -8.66
CA VAL A 739 34.38 32.92 -7.93
C VAL A 739 35.87 32.82 -8.11
N ASN A 740 36.51 33.96 -8.39
CA ASN A 740 37.92 34.06 -8.76
C ASN A 740 38.76 34.75 -7.69
#